data_AF-A0A519SGA0-F1
#
_entry.id   AF-A0A519SGA0-F1
#
_cell.length_a   1.000
_cell.length_b   1.000
_cell.length_c   1.000
_cell.angle_alpha   90.00
_cell.angle_beta   90.00
_cell.angle_gamma   90.00
#
_symmetry.space_group_name_H-M   'P 1'
#
loop_
_entity.id
_entity.type
_entity.pdbx_description
1 polymer ?
#
loop_
_entity_poly.entity_id
_entity_poly.type
_entity_poly.pdbx_seq_one_letter_code
_entity_poly.pdbx_strand_id
1 'polypeptide(L)'
;MKIKILLLLILLITDFYQVWAQQEDTALNKDYAITWKILRHEFNSDAETLSELTLSNLGQRALSGTGWAIYFNGPDPHAIEDVESQIELSHVNGDLYRLRPTRYFTGLAGGAKISIRILSRHLKNRTDYGKGFYIVFDNQSAAQNLRLNVVPGSLKDQEKKQSAETFTQNQTIEKVDPGEMPPVFPTPINYTKKEGRFRLSGSVKVIGDQDFPNEANYLRTALGKVLSRQTQVKGSNDLPAIVLKKIATESNEGYELNVESSGITISSSGEAGMFYGIQSLMMLLPPASWKDKKAYIDIAALKIVDAPRFGHRAFMMDIARNFQPKQQIIKVLDLLSLYKINVFHLHFNDDEGWRIEIKGLPELTEVGSKRAHTLSEEKWLIPAYGSGPVANHHSGYLSRSDFVEILKYATMRHIRVIPEYETPGHARAAIKSMDARYRKFMQAGKADAAVAYLLRDLNDKSVYSSVQGFNDNVINPALPSTYRFIEKIIDETISMYRDAGAPLNTIHFGGDEVPNGVWEKSPDALKLSVDDPRIKTVDELWYYYFQRVSKLLASRNLYLSGWEEIGLRKTRNAAGTKMELDERAVAQNFHADVWNNLSGNEDLAYKMANAGYKVVLTNVTNMYMDLAYNKSHQEPGQYWGGYVDVNKLFSFIPYDYYKNQTEDESGKPLPTNHYQGKIRLSEQGKENIIGLQAPLWSEVITTIAELEYLLLPKILGLAERSWAEDPVWALEQDSGKSAALYKKAWSVFINRIATNELPRLDHYGGGFQYRIPAPGYMVRNGKVEANVLYPGLRIHYTTDGTRPTAKSKRYTVPIASGKSIQLRVFNSALRGGPAVQVLP
;
A
#
# COMPACT_ATOMS: atom_id res chain seq x y z
N MET A 1 25.29 27.53 38.06
CA MET A 1 24.15 26.73 38.57
C MET A 1 22.86 26.88 37.74
N LYS A 2 22.56 28.05 37.17
CA LYS A 2 21.35 28.29 36.34
C LYS A 2 21.32 27.62 34.95
N ILE A 3 22.46 27.22 34.38
CA ILE A 3 22.54 26.55 33.06
C ILE A 3 22.28 25.03 33.14
N LYS A 4 22.59 24.39 34.29
CA LYS A 4 22.28 22.97 34.50
C LYS A 4 20.78 22.71 34.73
N ILE A 5 20.04 23.69 35.24
CA ILE A 5 18.59 23.60 35.42
C ILE A 5 17.85 23.82 34.08
N LEU A 6 18.38 24.65 33.18
CA LEU A 6 17.80 24.85 31.85
C LEU A 6 18.01 23.62 30.93
N LEU A 7 19.14 22.92 31.07
CA LEU A 7 19.39 21.66 30.35
C LEU A 7 18.56 20.48 30.89
N LEU A 8 18.23 20.45 32.19
CA LEU A 8 17.30 19.46 32.73
C LEU A 8 15.85 19.73 32.30
N LEU A 9 15.45 21.00 32.16
CA LEU A 9 14.13 21.38 31.64
C LEU A 9 13.98 21.09 30.14
N ILE A 10 15.06 21.21 29.34
CA ILE A 10 15.02 20.84 27.92
C ILE A 10 15.01 19.32 27.73
N LEU A 11 15.67 18.55 28.60
CA LEU A 11 15.58 17.08 28.62
C LEU A 11 14.23 16.56 29.12
N LEU A 12 13.53 17.31 29.98
CA LEU A 12 12.14 17.01 30.38
C LEU A 12 11.10 17.45 29.34
N ILE A 13 11.45 18.29 28.36
CA ILE A 13 10.54 18.72 27.28
C ILE A 13 10.65 17.82 26.04
N THR A 14 11.73 17.03 25.90
CA THR A 14 11.88 16.03 24.83
C THR A 14 11.19 14.69 25.11
N ASP A 15 10.80 14.40 26.35
CA ASP A 15 9.99 13.23 26.72
C ASP A 15 8.49 13.53 26.84
N PHE A 16 8.05 14.77 26.53
CA PHE A 16 6.65 15.20 26.63
C PHE A 16 5.91 15.39 25.30
N TYR A 17 6.51 15.02 24.16
CA TYR A 17 5.80 14.90 22.88
C TYR A 17 5.28 13.48 22.60
N GLN A 18 4.93 12.73 23.65
CA GLN A 18 4.10 11.52 23.58
C GLN A 18 2.79 11.61 24.38
N VAL A 19 2.42 12.80 24.91
CA VAL A 19 1.17 12.98 25.65
C VAL A 19 0.37 14.14 25.08
N TRP A 20 0.02 14.04 23.79
CA TRP A 20 -1.13 14.75 23.21
C TRP A 20 -1.98 13.73 22.43
N ALA A 21 -2.57 12.83 23.20
CA ALA A 21 -3.77 12.07 22.83
C ALA A 21 -4.48 11.68 24.14
N GLN A 22 -4.86 12.66 24.95
CA GLN A 22 -5.96 12.47 25.91
C GLN A 22 -7.27 12.64 25.12
N GLN A 23 -7.49 11.71 24.20
CA GLN A 23 -8.81 11.42 23.67
C GLN A 23 -9.41 10.41 24.67
N GLU A 24 -10.67 10.59 25.07
CA GLU A 24 -11.37 9.64 25.95
C GLU A 24 -11.26 8.23 25.36
N ASP A 25 -10.27 7.49 25.83
CA ASP A 25 -10.02 6.12 25.46
C ASP A 25 -11.21 5.35 26.02
N THR A 26 -12.15 4.95 25.17
CA THR A 26 -13.29 4.13 25.60
C THR A 26 -12.71 2.94 26.33
N ALA A 27 -12.94 2.90 27.65
CA ALA A 27 -12.29 1.95 28.52
C ALA A 27 -12.58 0.53 28.02
N LEU A 28 -11.54 -0.30 27.97
CA LEU A 28 -11.70 -1.73 27.75
C LEU A 28 -12.69 -2.25 28.78
N ASN A 29 -13.82 -2.79 28.32
CA ASN A 29 -14.76 -3.45 29.19
C ASN A 29 -14.09 -4.72 29.77
N LYS A 30 -14.00 -4.78 31.09
CA LYS A 30 -13.35 -5.90 31.81
C LYS A 30 -14.33 -7.03 32.14
N ASP A 31 -15.63 -6.75 32.05
CA ASP A 31 -16.69 -7.68 32.40
C ASP A 31 -17.07 -8.58 31.22
N TYR A 32 -16.78 -8.19 29.98
CA TYR A 32 -17.16 -8.96 28.79
C TYR A 32 -15.97 -9.19 27.84
N ALA A 33 -15.93 -10.37 27.23
CA ALA A 33 -14.94 -10.72 26.22
C ALA A 33 -15.55 -11.61 25.13
N ILE A 34 -15.01 -11.49 23.92
CA ILE A 34 -15.35 -12.32 22.78
C ILE A 34 -14.24 -13.36 22.56
N THR A 35 -14.63 -14.59 22.28
CA THR A 35 -13.73 -15.62 21.74
C THR A 35 -14.21 -16.02 20.36
N TRP A 36 -13.33 -15.89 19.36
CA TRP A 36 -13.57 -16.39 18.01
C TRP A 36 -12.79 -17.68 17.82
N LYS A 37 -13.50 -18.80 17.73
CA LYS A 37 -12.91 -20.12 17.56
C LYS A 37 -13.24 -20.67 16.18
N ILE A 38 -12.22 -21.05 15.42
CA ILE A 38 -12.43 -21.76 14.16
C ILE A 38 -12.75 -23.22 14.46
N LEU A 39 -13.91 -23.68 14.02
CA LEU A 39 -14.32 -25.08 14.16
C LEU A 39 -13.85 -25.90 12.95
N ARG A 40 -14.01 -25.36 11.74
CA ARG A 40 -13.54 -25.95 10.48
C ARG A 40 -13.15 -24.84 9.50
N HIS A 41 -11.98 -24.96 8.87
CA HIS A 41 -11.52 -24.01 7.85
C HIS A 41 -12.28 -24.16 6.53
N GLU A 42 -12.64 -25.40 6.19
CA GLU A 42 -13.39 -25.77 4.99
C GLU A 42 -14.74 -26.37 5.42
N PHE A 43 -15.82 -25.72 5.02
CA PHE A 43 -17.21 -26.11 5.22
C PHE A 43 -17.99 -25.88 3.92
N ASN A 44 -19.01 -26.71 3.63
CA ASN A 44 -19.84 -26.66 2.42
C ASN A 44 -19.05 -26.41 1.11
N SER A 45 -18.54 -27.48 0.47
CA SER A 45 -17.76 -27.40 -0.78
C SER A 45 -16.51 -26.50 -0.73
N ASP A 46 -15.86 -26.43 0.43
CA ASP A 46 -14.57 -25.76 0.68
C ASP A 46 -14.57 -24.23 0.52
N ALA A 47 -15.76 -23.60 0.45
CA ALA A 47 -15.89 -22.16 0.21
C ALA A 47 -15.91 -21.32 1.50
N GLU A 48 -16.30 -21.93 2.63
CA GLU A 48 -16.62 -21.19 3.86
C GLU A 48 -15.88 -21.72 5.08
N THR A 49 -15.65 -20.83 6.04
CA THR A 49 -15.08 -21.19 7.34
C THR A 49 -16.18 -21.17 8.41
N LEU A 50 -16.36 -22.32 9.07
CA LEU A 50 -17.26 -22.46 10.22
C LEU A 50 -16.56 -22.02 11.50
N SER A 51 -17.12 -21.00 12.14
CA SER A 51 -16.62 -20.45 13.39
C SER A 51 -17.67 -20.47 14.50
N GLU A 52 -17.20 -20.40 15.74
CA GLU A 52 -17.99 -20.13 16.93
C GLU A 52 -17.53 -18.80 17.54
N LEU A 53 -18.48 -17.87 17.71
CA LEU A 53 -18.29 -16.65 18.48
C LEU A 53 -18.90 -16.83 19.86
N THR A 54 -18.08 -16.74 20.90
CA THR A 54 -18.52 -16.87 22.30
C THR A 54 -18.41 -15.54 23.03
N LEU A 55 -19.53 -15.01 23.51
CA LEU A 55 -19.57 -13.92 24.49
C LEU A 55 -19.45 -14.50 25.90
N SER A 56 -18.45 -14.05 26.64
CA SER A 56 -18.21 -14.43 28.04
C SER A 56 -18.48 -13.27 28.97
N ASN A 57 -19.25 -13.49 30.04
CA ASN A 57 -19.35 -12.57 31.16
C ASN A 57 -18.31 -12.95 32.22
N LEU A 58 -17.23 -12.18 32.27
CA LEU A 58 -16.13 -12.29 33.24
C LEU A 58 -16.42 -11.54 34.56
N GLY A 59 -17.44 -10.68 34.56
CA GLY A 59 -17.89 -9.93 35.73
C GLY A 59 -18.79 -10.74 36.65
N GLN A 60 -19.18 -10.11 37.77
CA GLN A 60 -20.10 -10.70 38.76
C GLN A 60 -21.57 -10.36 38.48
N ARG A 61 -21.84 -9.29 37.71
CA ARG A 61 -23.20 -8.82 37.39
C ARG A 61 -23.71 -9.49 36.12
N ALA A 62 -24.98 -9.88 36.10
CA ALA A 62 -25.59 -10.44 34.91
C ALA A 62 -25.72 -9.37 33.80
N LEU A 63 -25.42 -9.74 32.55
CA LEU A 63 -25.79 -8.95 31.38
C LEU A 63 -27.31 -9.09 31.17
N SER A 64 -28.00 -7.96 31.06
CA SER A 64 -29.45 -7.91 30.88
C SER A 64 -29.90 -8.63 29.60
N GLY A 65 -31.11 -9.21 29.61
CA GLY A 65 -31.74 -9.83 28.44
C GLY A 65 -32.01 -8.88 27.27
N THR A 66 -31.96 -7.56 27.51
CA THR A 66 -32.16 -6.50 26.51
C THR A 66 -31.26 -5.31 26.79
N GLY A 67 -31.23 -4.32 25.90
CA GLY A 67 -30.60 -3.02 26.16
C GLY A 67 -29.12 -2.93 25.80
N TRP A 68 -28.63 -3.81 24.92
CA TRP A 68 -27.23 -3.80 24.47
C TRP A 68 -27.09 -4.29 23.03
N ALA A 69 -26.00 -3.87 22.38
CA ALA A 69 -25.55 -4.38 21.09
C ALA A 69 -24.02 -4.48 21.07
N ILE A 70 -23.49 -5.51 20.42
CA ILE A 70 -22.05 -5.66 20.17
C ILE A 70 -21.79 -5.45 18.69
N TYR A 71 -20.83 -4.62 18.34
CA TYR A 71 -20.43 -4.34 16.97
C TYR A 71 -19.02 -4.86 16.72
N PHE A 72 -18.71 -5.20 15.47
CA PHE A 72 -17.38 -5.57 15.03
C PHE A 72 -17.26 -5.44 13.51
N ASN A 73 -16.04 -5.29 13.02
CA ASN A 73 -15.75 -5.32 11.60
C ASN A 73 -15.28 -6.72 11.18
N GLY A 74 -15.71 -7.25 10.03
CA GLY A 74 -15.40 -8.64 9.71
C GLY A 74 -15.70 -9.12 8.28
N PRO A 75 -15.37 -10.39 7.99
CA PRO A 75 -15.29 -10.97 6.65
C PRO A 75 -16.65 -11.51 6.16
N ASP A 76 -17.68 -10.67 6.17
CA ASP A 76 -19.06 -11.02 5.82
C ASP A 76 -19.63 -12.28 6.47
N PRO A 77 -19.69 -12.32 7.82
CA PRO A 77 -20.25 -13.45 8.52
C PRO A 77 -21.78 -13.48 8.47
N HIS A 78 -22.34 -14.68 8.36
CA HIS A 78 -23.77 -14.93 8.57
C HIS A 78 -23.97 -16.07 9.58
N ALA A 79 -25.08 -16.01 10.32
CA ALA A 79 -25.38 -17.00 11.34
C ALA A 79 -25.91 -18.30 10.71
N ILE A 80 -25.55 -19.44 11.30
CA ILE A 80 -26.25 -20.70 11.01
C ILE A 80 -27.52 -20.67 11.85
N GLU A 81 -28.66 -20.49 11.20
CA GLU A 81 -29.95 -20.31 11.86
C GLU A 81 -30.32 -21.50 12.75
N ASP A 82 -30.87 -21.18 13.93
CA ASP A 82 -31.68 -22.07 14.76
C ASP A 82 -32.97 -21.30 15.10
N VAL A 83 -34.11 -22.00 15.16
CA VAL A 83 -35.46 -21.42 15.27
C VAL A 83 -35.65 -20.62 16.58
N GLU A 84 -34.72 -20.74 17.52
CA GLU A 84 -34.71 -20.06 18.82
C GLU A 84 -33.34 -19.47 19.18
N SER A 85 -32.60 -18.92 18.20
CA SER A 85 -31.30 -18.28 18.48
C SER A 85 -31.46 -17.17 19.52
N GLN A 86 -30.61 -17.20 20.56
CA GLN A 86 -30.55 -16.17 21.60
C GLN A 86 -29.85 -14.89 21.12
N ILE A 87 -29.01 -14.96 20.09
CA ILE A 87 -28.30 -13.80 19.55
C ILE A 87 -28.55 -13.72 18.05
N GLU A 88 -28.92 -12.52 17.58
CA GLU A 88 -29.03 -12.21 16.16
C GLU A 88 -27.73 -11.55 15.67
N LEU A 89 -27.25 -11.98 14.50
CA LEU A 89 -26.18 -11.32 13.74
C LEU A 89 -26.81 -10.59 12.55
N SER A 90 -26.52 -9.30 12.40
CA SER A 90 -27.00 -8.46 11.30
C SER A 90 -25.87 -7.63 10.70
N HIS A 91 -25.88 -7.47 9.38
CA HIS A 91 -25.03 -6.51 8.67
C HIS A 91 -25.52 -5.08 8.91
N VAL A 92 -24.61 -4.15 9.13
CA VAL A 92 -24.93 -2.72 9.31
C VAL A 92 -24.73 -2.00 7.98
N ASN A 93 -23.49 -1.96 7.49
CA ASN A 93 -23.07 -1.47 6.18
C ASN A 93 -21.55 -1.71 6.03
N GLY A 94 -21.02 -1.79 4.82
CA GLY A 94 -19.59 -2.04 4.60
C GLY A 94 -19.12 -3.32 5.27
N ASP A 95 -18.01 -3.27 6.00
CA ASP A 95 -17.50 -4.40 6.78
C ASP A 95 -18.05 -4.46 8.23
N LEU A 96 -19.02 -3.62 8.62
CA LEU A 96 -19.53 -3.51 9.99
C LEU A 96 -20.75 -4.42 10.23
N TYR A 97 -20.67 -5.22 11.30
CA TYR A 97 -21.71 -6.16 11.74
C TYR A 97 -22.11 -5.89 13.18
N ARG A 98 -23.28 -6.42 13.56
CA ARG A 98 -23.87 -6.22 14.89
C ARG A 98 -24.53 -7.49 15.41
N LEU A 99 -24.21 -7.81 16.66
CA LEU A 99 -24.86 -8.82 17.50
C LEU A 99 -25.87 -8.14 18.45
N ARG A 100 -27.08 -8.69 18.55
CA ARG A 100 -28.12 -8.24 19.49
C ARG A 100 -28.82 -9.41 20.19
N PRO A 101 -29.31 -9.22 21.42
CA PRO A 101 -30.15 -10.22 22.07
C PRO A 101 -31.49 -10.33 21.33
N THR A 102 -31.97 -11.56 21.13
CA THR A 102 -33.33 -11.81 20.63
C THR A 102 -34.32 -11.92 21.79
N ARG A 103 -35.60 -12.13 21.47
CA ARG A 103 -36.63 -12.46 22.48
C ARG A 103 -36.34 -13.72 23.30
N TYR A 104 -35.44 -14.60 22.82
CA TYR A 104 -35.08 -15.85 23.49
C TYR A 104 -33.92 -15.67 24.49
N PHE A 105 -33.23 -14.52 24.46
CA PHE A 105 -32.16 -14.25 25.40
C PHE A 105 -32.69 -13.69 26.72
N THR A 106 -32.55 -14.46 27.79
CA THR A 106 -33.04 -14.10 29.14
C THR A 106 -31.99 -13.39 29.99
N GLY A 107 -30.77 -13.23 29.47
CA GLY A 107 -29.62 -12.62 30.15
C GLY A 107 -28.42 -13.57 30.25
N LEU A 108 -27.26 -13.04 30.63
CA LEU A 108 -26.03 -13.82 30.81
C LEU A 108 -25.45 -13.59 32.21
N ALA A 109 -25.62 -14.58 33.09
CA ALA A 109 -25.13 -14.53 34.47
C ALA A 109 -23.60 -14.31 34.55
N GLY A 110 -23.12 -13.79 35.69
CA GLY A 110 -21.69 -13.66 35.95
C GLY A 110 -20.97 -15.01 35.84
N GLY A 111 -19.85 -15.06 35.12
CA GLY A 111 -19.11 -16.28 34.80
C GLY A 111 -19.68 -17.14 33.66
N ALA A 112 -20.89 -16.83 33.17
CA ALA A 112 -21.53 -17.59 32.09
C ALA A 112 -21.02 -17.21 30.71
N LYS A 113 -21.29 -18.08 29.73
CA LYS A 113 -20.93 -17.90 28.32
C LYS A 113 -22.12 -18.23 27.42
N ILE A 114 -22.17 -17.57 26.28
CA ILE A 114 -23.12 -17.85 25.22
C ILE A 114 -22.40 -17.82 23.87
N SER A 115 -22.74 -18.76 22.98
CA SER A 115 -22.10 -18.92 21.69
C SER A 115 -23.11 -18.79 20.55
N ILE A 116 -22.65 -18.26 19.42
CA ILE A 116 -23.33 -18.33 18.13
C ILE A 116 -22.38 -18.95 17.10
N ARG A 117 -22.91 -19.82 16.24
CA ARG A 117 -22.15 -20.36 15.10
C ARG A 117 -22.36 -19.48 13.89
N ILE A 118 -21.26 -19.18 13.21
CA ILE A 118 -21.26 -18.34 12.02
C ILE A 118 -20.52 -19.04 10.90
N LEU A 119 -20.96 -18.79 9.67
CA LEU A 119 -20.22 -19.01 8.45
C LEU A 119 -19.67 -17.68 7.98
N SER A 120 -18.52 -17.72 7.32
CA SER A 120 -17.86 -16.58 6.71
C SER A 120 -17.13 -17.07 5.48
N ARG A 121 -16.72 -16.16 4.58
CA ARG A 121 -15.79 -16.52 3.50
C ARG A 121 -14.58 -17.27 4.07
N HIS A 122 -13.95 -18.11 3.26
CA HIS A 122 -12.74 -18.84 3.68
C HIS A 122 -11.68 -17.89 4.26
N LEU A 123 -11.39 -18.06 5.56
CA LEU A 123 -10.39 -17.30 6.31
C LEU A 123 -9.02 -17.98 6.16
N LYS A 124 -8.15 -17.41 5.32
CA LYS A 124 -6.85 -18.02 4.97
C LYS A 124 -5.74 -17.55 5.89
N ASN A 125 -5.79 -16.32 6.40
CA ASN A 125 -4.73 -15.78 7.25
C ASN A 125 -5.26 -14.97 8.44
N ARG A 126 -4.35 -14.52 9.30
CA ARG A 126 -4.67 -13.83 10.54
C ARG A 126 -5.37 -12.48 10.37
N THR A 127 -5.32 -11.89 9.16
CA THR A 127 -5.95 -10.59 8.91
C THR A 127 -7.45 -10.68 8.64
N ASP A 128 -7.97 -11.89 8.38
CA ASP A 128 -9.39 -12.14 8.09
C ASP A 128 -10.28 -12.18 9.33
N TYR A 129 -9.71 -12.42 10.52
CA TYR A 129 -10.50 -12.44 11.75
C TYR A 129 -11.17 -11.10 11.99
N GLY A 130 -12.41 -11.11 12.49
CA GLY A 130 -13.09 -9.87 12.81
C GLY A 130 -12.37 -9.08 13.90
N LYS A 131 -12.51 -7.76 13.84
CA LYS A 131 -11.71 -6.79 14.59
C LYS A 131 -12.59 -5.72 15.21
N GLY A 132 -12.01 -4.99 16.16
CA GLY A 132 -12.64 -3.83 16.79
C GLY A 132 -13.98 -4.14 17.46
N PHE A 133 -14.08 -5.27 18.17
CA PHE A 133 -15.30 -5.58 18.92
C PHE A 133 -15.56 -4.52 19.99
N TYR A 134 -16.77 -3.99 20.06
CA TYR A 134 -17.19 -3.07 21.13
C TYR A 134 -18.66 -3.27 21.49
N ILE A 135 -19.02 -3.01 22.74
CA ILE A 135 -20.39 -3.08 23.25
C ILE A 135 -20.95 -1.67 23.48
N VAL A 136 -22.23 -1.50 23.17
CA VAL A 136 -23.02 -0.29 23.44
C VAL A 136 -24.24 -0.70 24.26
N PHE A 137 -24.55 0.07 25.30
CA PHE A 137 -25.76 -0.10 26.10
C PHE A 137 -26.74 1.03 25.81
N ASP A 138 -28.02 0.72 25.64
CA ASP A 138 -29.04 1.72 25.26
C ASP A 138 -29.20 2.83 26.30
N ASN A 139 -28.86 2.53 27.56
CA ASN A 139 -28.92 3.47 28.69
C ASN A 139 -27.60 4.19 28.98
N GLN A 140 -26.55 3.97 28.19
CA GLN A 140 -25.25 4.62 28.34
C GLN A 140 -24.83 5.29 27.03
N SER A 141 -24.27 6.49 27.13
CA SER A 141 -23.76 7.21 25.97
C SER A 141 -22.44 6.66 25.44
N ALA A 142 -21.67 5.96 26.28
CA ALA A 142 -20.31 5.52 25.96
C ALA A 142 -20.28 4.05 25.52
N ALA A 143 -19.82 3.82 24.29
CA ALA A 143 -19.40 2.51 23.81
C ALA A 143 -18.13 2.05 24.53
N GLN A 144 -17.91 0.74 24.65
CA GLN A 144 -16.75 0.18 25.35
C GLN A 144 -16.11 -0.94 24.52
N ASN A 145 -14.80 -0.87 24.32
CA ASN A 145 -14.06 -1.90 23.59
C ASN A 145 -14.16 -3.25 24.31
N LEU A 146 -14.26 -4.33 23.55
CA LEU A 146 -14.23 -5.70 24.05
C LEU A 146 -12.90 -6.37 23.69
N ARG A 147 -12.39 -7.19 24.62
CA ARG A 147 -11.26 -8.06 24.32
C ARG A 147 -11.70 -9.17 23.37
N LEU A 148 -10.91 -9.40 22.32
CA LEU A 148 -11.02 -10.55 21.43
C LEU A 148 -9.94 -11.59 21.75
N ASN A 149 -10.32 -12.85 21.89
CA ASN A 149 -9.40 -13.99 21.89
C ASN A 149 -9.66 -14.84 20.64
N VAL A 150 -8.64 -15.06 19.82
CA VAL A 150 -8.75 -15.92 18.63
C VAL A 150 -8.17 -17.29 18.94
N VAL A 151 -8.93 -18.33 18.65
CA VAL A 151 -8.49 -19.73 18.70
C VAL A 151 -8.46 -20.24 17.25
N PRO A 152 -7.28 -20.21 16.60
CA PRO A 152 -7.16 -20.74 15.25
C PRO A 152 -7.44 -22.25 15.27
N GLY A 153 -7.97 -22.77 14.16
CA GLY A 153 -8.11 -24.20 13.95
C GLY A 153 -6.75 -24.87 13.79
N SER A 154 -6.75 -26.18 13.49
CA SER A 154 -5.49 -26.87 13.19
C SER A 154 -4.95 -26.42 11.83
N LEU A 155 -3.80 -25.72 11.84
CA LEU A 155 -3.12 -25.21 10.64
C LEU A 155 -1.79 -25.95 10.36
N LYS A 156 -1.53 -27.05 11.07
CA LYS A 156 -0.21 -27.71 11.09
C LYS A 156 0.28 -28.12 9.70
N ASP A 157 -0.57 -28.78 8.91
CA ASP A 157 -0.14 -29.30 7.61
C ASP A 157 0.11 -28.17 6.60
N GLN A 158 -0.72 -27.13 6.62
CA GLN A 158 -0.53 -25.91 5.81
C GLN A 158 0.77 -25.20 6.17
N GLU A 159 1.04 -24.95 7.45
CA GLU A 159 2.29 -24.29 7.89
C GLU A 159 3.54 -25.14 7.60
N LYS A 160 3.44 -26.47 7.74
CA LYS A 160 4.52 -27.39 7.39
C LYS A 160 4.80 -27.36 5.89
N LYS A 161 3.76 -27.40 5.05
CA LYS A 161 3.89 -27.32 3.60
C LYS A 161 4.49 -25.98 3.16
N GLN A 162 3.97 -24.87 3.67
CA GLN A 162 4.49 -23.53 3.38
C GLN A 162 5.96 -23.39 3.80
N SER A 163 6.36 -23.96 4.94
CA SER A 163 7.76 -23.94 5.40
C SER A 163 8.69 -24.75 4.48
N ALA A 164 8.22 -25.87 3.95
CA ALA A 164 8.97 -26.70 3.00
C ALA A 164 9.06 -26.07 1.60
N GLU A 165 8.01 -25.39 1.15
CA GLU A 165 8.01 -24.59 -0.08
C GLU A 165 9.01 -23.43 0.03
N THR A 166 8.96 -22.70 1.16
CA THR A 166 9.91 -21.62 1.47
C THR A 166 11.35 -22.15 1.50
N PHE A 167 11.56 -23.34 2.09
CA PHE A 167 12.87 -23.97 2.11
C PHE A 167 13.38 -24.25 0.69
N THR A 168 12.56 -24.87 -0.16
CA THR A 168 12.89 -25.18 -1.55
C THR A 168 13.18 -23.92 -2.37
N GLN A 169 12.36 -22.88 -2.23
CA GLN A 169 12.57 -21.59 -2.89
C GLN A 169 13.92 -20.97 -2.50
N ASN A 170 14.23 -20.96 -1.20
CA ASN A 170 15.48 -20.39 -0.69
C ASN A 170 16.72 -21.18 -1.16
N GLN A 171 16.60 -22.48 -1.45
CA GLN A 171 17.73 -23.29 -1.97
C GLN A 171 18.19 -22.87 -3.36
N THR A 172 17.36 -22.12 -4.10
CA THR A 172 17.73 -21.61 -5.42
C THR A 172 18.72 -20.44 -5.37
N ILE A 173 18.88 -19.82 -4.21
CA ILE A 173 19.73 -18.63 -4.05
C ILE A 173 21.17 -19.05 -3.82
N GLU A 174 22.04 -18.59 -4.72
CA GLU A 174 23.47 -18.80 -4.62
C GLU A 174 24.13 -17.63 -3.88
N LYS A 175 25.23 -17.92 -3.17
CA LYS A 175 26.06 -16.87 -2.59
C LYS A 175 26.78 -16.15 -3.73
N VAL A 176 26.66 -14.83 -3.78
CA VAL A 176 27.35 -14.00 -4.77
C VAL A 176 28.45 -13.21 -4.09
N ASP A 177 29.63 -13.17 -4.69
CA ASP A 177 30.74 -12.37 -4.16
C ASP A 177 30.43 -10.87 -4.32
N PRO A 178 30.71 -10.02 -3.32
CA PRO A 178 30.45 -8.58 -3.41
C PRO A 178 31.14 -7.89 -4.61
N GLY A 179 32.23 -8.47 -5.11
CA GLY A 179 32.92 -8.01 -6.31
C GLY A 179 32.15 -8.23 -7.61
N GLU A 180 31.18 -9.15 -7.65
CA GLU A 180 30.39 -9.51 -8.83
C GLU A 180 29.03 -8.80 -8.88
N MET A 181 28.62 -8.14 -7.78
CA MET A 181 27.39 -7.38 -7.73
C MET A 181 27.57 -5.96 -8.31
N PRO A 182 26.49 -5.38 -8.89
CA PRO A 182 26.48 -3.98 -9.25
C PRO A 182 26.83 -3.07 -8.06
N PRO A 183 27.60 -1.98 -8.28
CA PRO A 183 28.08 -1.12 -7.19
C PRO A 183 26.94 -0.30 -6.56
N VAL A 184 25.90 0.04 -7.33
CA VAL A 184 24.72 0.77 -6.88
C VAL A 184 23.46 -0.02 -7.18
N PHE A 185 22.34 0.44 -6.61
CA PHE A 185 21.02 -0.12 -6.82
C PHE A 185 20.04 1.05 -7.16
N PRO A 186 18.96 0.84 -7.92
CA PRO A 186 18.80 -0.19 -8.95
C PRO A 186 20.03 -0.39 -9.84
N THR A 187 20.10 -1.52 -10.53
CA THR A 187 21.22 -1.86 -11.43
C THR A 187 21.40 -0.78 -12.50
N PRO A 188 22.60 -0.18 -12.64
CA PRO A 188 22.85 0.85 -13.64
C PRO A 188 23.06 0.22 -15.02
N ILE A 189 22.84 1.00 -16.08
CA ILE A 189 23.15 0.59 -17.47
C ILE A 189 24.59 0.09 -17.60
N ASN A 190 25.56 0.87 -17.12
CA ASN A 190 26.97 0.48 -17.19
C ASN A 190 27.78 1.01 -16.00
N TYR A 191 28.81 0.24 -15.61
CA TYR A 191 29.81 0.69 -14.64
C TYR A 191 31.19 0.09 -14.91
N THR A 192 32.23 0.81 -14.52
CA THR A 192 33.63 0.37 -14.60
C THR A 192 34.31 0.63 -13.27
N LYS A 193 34.81 -0.42 -12.62
CA LYS A 193 35.61 -0.29 -11.38
C LYS A 193 37.01 0.22 -11.74
N LYS A 194 37.54 1.14 -10.95
CA LYS A 194 38.89 1.70 -11.08
C LYS A 194 39.71 1.39 -9.83
N GLU A 195 41.03 1.51 -9.94
CA GLU A 195 41.91 1.43 -8.78
C GLU A 195 41.84 2.71 -7.94
N GLY A 196 42.08 2.55 -6.63
CA GLY A 196 42.11 3.66 -5.68
C GLY A 196 40.78 3.93 -4.97
N ARG A 197 40.78 4.99 -4.16
CA ARG A 197 39.64 5.40 -3.35
C ARG A 197 39.60 6.91 -3.19
N PHE A 198 38.40 7.45 -3.05
CA PHE A 198 38.17 8.83 -2.62
C PHE A 198 37.83 8.87 -1.13
N ARG A 199 38.48 9.75 -0.37
CA ARG A 199 38.16 9.97 1.04
C ARG A 199 37.20 11.13 1.21
N LEU A 200 35.92 10.81 1.35
CA LEU A 200 34.87 11.79 1.59
C LEU A 200 34.88 12.22 3.06
N SER A 201 34.98 13.52 3.33
CA SER A 201 34.90 14.09 4.69
C SER A 201 34.19 15.44 4.68
N GLY A 202 33.88 15.99 5.86
CA GLY A 202 33.21 17.29 5.96
C GLY A 202 34.02 18.50 5.47
N SER A 203 35.30 18.34 5.14
CA SER A 203 36.11 19.39 4.50
C SER A 203 36.01 19.39 2.98
N VAL A 204 35.52 18.29 2.37
CA VAL A 204 35.30 18.20 0.92
C VAL A 204 34.17 19.18 0.55
N LYS A 205 34.42 20.00 -0.46
CA LYS A 205 33.45 20.99 -0.95
C LYS A 205 32.53 20.36 -1.99
N VAL A 206 31.29 20.82 -2.04
CA VAL A 206 30.37 20.58 -3.14
C VAL A 206 30.42 21.80 -4.06
N ILE A 207 30.79 21.59 -5.32
CA ILE A 207 30.87 22.60 -6.36
C ILE A 207 29.74 22.30 -7.33
N GLY A 208 28.69 23.12 -7.31
CA GLY A 208 27.60 23.01 -8.25
C GLY A 208 27.82 23.93 -9.45
N ASP A 209 27.55 23.43 -10.66
CA ASP A 209 27.20 24.28 -11.79
C ASP A 209 26.06 25.25 -11.38
N GLN A 210 25.99 26.43 -11.99
CA GLN A 210 24.90 27.39 -11.73
C GLN A 210 23.53 26.78 -12.08
N ASP A 211 23.52 25.75 -12.93
CA ASP A 211 22.35 25.02 -13.36
C ASP A 211 21.80 24.00 -12.34
N PHE A 212 22.53 23.66 -11.26
CA PHE A 212 22.10 22.64 -10.27
C PHE A 212 22.17 23.08 -8.80
N PRO A 213 21.66 24.27 -8.43
CA PRO A 213 21.77 24.80 -7.07
C PRO A 213 20.97 23.97 -6.05
N ASN A 214 19.81 23.45 -6.45
CA ASN A 214 18.93 22.65 -5.60
C ASN A 214 19.58 21.29 -5.28
N GLU A 215 20.13 20.63 -6.28
CA GLU A 215 20.81 19.33 -6.18
C GLU A 215 22.09 19.47 -5.36
N ALA A 216 22.86 20.55 -5.54
CA ALA A 216 24.04 20.83 -4.71
C ALA A 216 23.67 20.98 -3.22
N ASN A 217 22.59 21.72 -2.92
CA ASN A 217 22.13 21.88 -1.54
C ASN A 217 21.51 20.59 -0.98
N TYR A 218 20.81 19.81 -1.79
CA TYR A 218 20.31 18.49 -1.42
C TYR A 218 21.48 17.57 -1.03
N LEU A 219 22.50 17.45 -1.90
CA LEU A 219 23.68 16.63 -1.62
C LEU A 219 24.38 17.06 -0.32
N ARG A 220 24.58 18.37 -0.11
CA ARG A 220 25.13 18.91 1.14
C ARG A 220 24.33 18.47 2.37
N THR A 221 23.00 18.48 2.26
CA THR A 221 22.10 18.07 3.35
C THR A 221 22.16 16.57 3.57
N ALA A 222 22.12 15.77 2.51
CA ALA A 222 22.21 14.31 2.54
C ALA A 222 23.53 13.84 3.16
N LEU A 223 24.67 14.43 2.77
CA LEU A 223 25.97 14.16 3.36
C LEU A 223 26.04 14.55 4.84
N GLY A 224 25.35 15.62 5.24
CA GLY A 224 25.23 16.02 6.65
C GLY A 224 24.50 15.00 7.54
N LYS A 225 23.73 14.07 6.96
CA LYS A 225 23.11 12.95 7.68
C LYS A 225 24.12 11.87 8.08
N VAL A 226 25.22 11.71 7.32
CA VAL A 226 26.21 10.62 7.48
C VAL A 226 27.60 11.11 7.89
N LEU A 227 27.93 12.39 7.75
CA LEU A 227 29.21 12.97 8.14
C LEU A 227 29.10 13.81 9.43
N SER A 228 30.12 13.74 10.29
CA SER A 228 30.17 14.49 11.56
C SER A 228 30.26 16.00 11.36
N ARG A 229 30.83 16.45 10.24
CA ARG A 229 30.89 17.85 9.82
C ARG A 229 30.20 17.99 8.47
N GLN A 230 29.30 18.96 8.35
CA GLN A 230 28.61 19.22 7.09
C GLN A 230 29.55 19.85 6.06
N THR A 231 29.46 19.38 4.82
CA THR A 231 30.18 19.93 3.68
C THR A 231 29.69 21.35 3.36
N GLN A 232 30.50 22.13 2.64
CA GLN A 232 30.14 23.48 2.19
C GLN A 232 29.90 23.47 0.68
N VAL A 233 28.90 24.25 0.22
CA VAL A 233 28.70 24.55 -1.20
C VAL A 233 29.51 25.80 -1.54
N LYS A 234 30.43 25.73 -2.52
CA LYS A 234 31.31 26.85 -2.94
C LYS A 234 31.58 26.79 -4.45
N GLY A 235 31.87 27.94 -5.06
CA GLY A 235 32.25 28.04 -6.48
C GLY A 235 33.76 27.95 -6.80
N SER A 236 34.62 27.62 -5.84
CA SER A 236 36.07 27.47 -6.07
C SER A 236 36.40 26.04 -6.50
N ASN A 237 37.24 25.87 -7.53
CA ASN A 237 37.71 24.60 -8.09
C ASN A 237 38.82 23.88 -7.29
N ASP A 238 39.02 24.22 -6.01
CA ASP A 238 40.04 23.54 -5.19
C ASP A 238 39.65 22.08 -4.96
N LEU A 239 40.50 21.16 -5.41
CA LEU A 239 40.39 19.73 -5.12
C LEU A 239 40.98 19.40 -3.73
N PRO A 240 40.48 18.37 -3.03
CA PRO A 240 39.42 17.46 -3.43
C PRO A 240 38.00 18.04 -3.28
N ALA A 241 37.14 17.77 -4.26
CA ALA A 241 35.77 18.27 -4.30
C ALA A 241 34.80 17.25 -4.92
N ILE A 242 33.50 17.48 -4.69
CA ILE A 242 32.41 16.88 -5.46
C ILE A 242 31.91 17.93 -6.44
N VAL A 243 31.99 17.67 -7.74
CA VAL A 243 31.60 18.58 -8.81
C VAL A 243 30.30 18.10 -9.46
N LEU A 244 29.29 18.96 -9.52
CA LEU A 244 28.07 18.73 -10.30
C LEU A 244 28.22 19.52 -11.60
N LYS A 245 28.20 18.84 -12.75
CA LYS A 245 28.53 19.42 -14.05
C LYS A 245 27.40 19.21 -15.05
N LYS A 246 27.04 20.24 -15.82
CA LYS A 246 26.10 20.04 -16.93
C LYS A 246 26.81 19.50 -18.16
N ILE A 247 26.28 18.41 -18.72
CA ILE A 247 26.73 17.82 -19.99
C ILE A 247 25.51 17.36 -20.78
N ALA A 248 25.66 17.12 -22.08
CA ALA A 248 24.64 16.38 -22.82
C ALA A 248 24.63 14.91 -22.35
N THR A 249 23.44 14.36 -22.13
CA THR A 249 23.18 12.93 -21.85
C THR A 249 22.04 12.45 -22.73
N GLU A 250 21.84 11.14 -22.84
CA GLU A 250 20.78 10.55 -23.69
C GLU A 250 19.35 10.95 -23.25
N SER A 251 19.14 11.26 -21.97
CA SER A 251 17.89 11.77 -21.43
C SER A 251 18.10 12.74 -20.27
N ASN A 252 17.07 13.52 -19.94
CA ASN A 252 17.08 14.46 -18.79
C ASN A 252 17.17 13.75 -17.42
N GLU A 253 16.89 12.45 -17.37
CA GLU A 253 17.05 11.60 -16.18
C GLU A 253 18.38 10.80 -16.19
N GLY A 254 19.16 10.88 -17.28
CA GLY A 254 20.44 10.21 -17.42
C GLY A 254 21.59 10.94 -16.72
N TYR A 255 22.60 10.21 -16.24
CA TYR A 255 23.77 10.77 -15.58
C TYR A 255 25.04 9.95 -15.75
N GLU A 256 26.19 10.61 -15.54
CA GLU A 256 27.48 9.97 -15.32
C GLU A 256 27.98 10.27 -13.91
N LEU A 257 28.44 9.26 -13.18
CA LEU A 257 29.12 9.41 -11.88
C LEU A 257 30.54 8.88 -11.99
N ASN A 258 31.54 9.75 -11.82
CA ASN A 258 32.95 9.39 -11.81
C ASN A 258 33.56 9.65 -10.43
N VAL A 259 34.12 8.62 -9.81
CA VAL A 259 34.83 8.68 -8.53
C VAL A 259 36.30 8.38 -8.78
N GLU A 260 37.16 9.34 -8.41
CA GLU A 260 38.62 9.24 -8.52
C GLU A 260 39.27 9.66 -7.20
N SER A 261 40.57 9.41 -7.03
CA SER A 261 41.30 9.80 -5.81
C SER A 261 41.33 11.32 -5.57
N SER A 262 41.26 12.11 -6.64
CA SER A 262 41.28 13.58 -6.63
C SER A 262 39.90 14.21 -6.40
N GLY A 263 38.80 13.50 -6.62
CA GLY A 263 37.46 14.08 -6.57
C GLY A 263 36.34 13.15 -7.05
N ILE A 264 35.11 13.64 -6.91
CA ILE A 264 33.91 13.02 -7.49
C ILE A 264 33.31 14.00 -8.49
N THR A 265 32.90 13.53 -9.66
CA THR A 265 32.12 14.31 -10.63
C THR A 265 30.81 13.60 -10.93
N ILE A 266 29.69 14.32 -10.80
CA ILE A 266 28.38 13.89 -11.28
C ILE A 266 28.03 14.80 -12.46
N SER A 267 27.64 14.21 -13.58
CA SER A 267 27.30 14.95 -14.80
C SER A 267 25.93 14.55 -15.32
N SER A 268 25.12 15.52 -15.75
CA SER A 268 23.79 15.26 -16.35
C SER A 268 23.35 16.43 -17.24
N SER A 269 22.38 16.21 -18.12
CA SER A 269 21.72 17.27 -18.90
C SER A 269 20.59 17.98 -18.14
N GLY A 270 20.01 17.32 -17.14
CA GLY A 270 18.85 17.82 -16.39
C GLY A 270 18.97 17.61 -14.88
N GLU A 271 18.13 18.32 -14.13
CA GLU A 271 18.11 18.29 -12.66
C GLU A 271 17.78 16.88 -12.12
N ALA A 272 16.86 16.16 -12.77
CA ALA A 272 16.47 14.81 -12.36
C ALA A 272 17.62 13.80 -12.50
N GLY A 273 18.35 13.81 -13.61
CA GLY A 273 19.52 12.95 -13.78
C GLY A 273 20.63 13.31 -12.80
N MET A 274 20.87 14.60 -12.57
CA MET A 274 21.80 15.06 -11.52
C MET A 274 21.42 14.52 -10.13
N PHE A 275 20.13 14.59 -9.79
CA PHE A 275 19.62 14.03 -8.55
C PHE A 275 19.80 12.51 -8.46
N TYR A 276 19.54 11.75 -9.52
CA TYR A 276 19.75 10.30 -9.52
C TYR A 276 21.23 9.91 -9.43
N GLY A 277 22.13 10.72 -10.00
CA GLY A 277 23.57 10.58 -9.78
C GLY A 277 23.96 10.80 -8.33
N ILE A 278 23.34 11.76 -7.64
CA ILE A 278 23.48 11.93 -6.19
C ILE A 278 22.96 10.70 -5.43
N GLN A 279 21.80 10.14 -5.80
CA GLN A 279 21.29 8.92 -5.14
C GLN A 279 22.25 7.74 -5.31
N SER A 280 22.84 7.57 -6.49
CA SER A 280 23.87 6.56 -6.73
C SER A 280 25.13 6.81 -5.89
N LEU A 281 25.56 8.05 -5.71
CA LEU A 281 26.63 8.37 -4.76
C LEU A 281 26.25 7.99 -3.32
N MET A 282 25.02 8.30 -2.88
CA MET A 282 24.54 7.92 -1.54
C MET A 282 24.46 6.38 -1.38
N MET A 283 24.17 5.65 -2.45
CA MET A 283 24.16 4.18 -2.49
C MET A 283 25.55 3.55 -2.40
N LEU A 284 26.60 4.25 -2.83
CA LEU A 284 28.00 3.79 -2.68
C LEU A 284 28.47 3.86 -1.23
N LEU A 285 27.79 4.64 -0.37
CA LEU A 285 28.15 4.71 1.04
C LEU A 285 27.88 3.36 1.72
N PRO A 286 28.82 2.84 2.53
CA PRO A 286 28.62 1.61 3.29
C PRO A 286 27.37 1.69 4.17
N PRO A 287 26.55 0.63 4.30
CA PRO A 287 25.32 0.65 5.10
C PRO A 287 25.50 1.17 6.54
N ALA A 288 26.62 0.80 7.18
CA ALA A 288 26.96 1.23 8.54
C ALA A 288 27.19 2.75 8.70
N SER A 289 27.33 3.49 7.59
CA SER A 289 27.46 4.96 7.60
C SER A 289 26.17 5.66 8.01
N TRP A 290 25.02 4.99 7.88
CA TRP A 290 23.71 5.53 8.22
C TRP A 290 23.35 5.37 9.69
N LYS A 291 24.08 4.52 10.42
CA LYS A 291 23.88 4.30 11.85
C LYS A 291 24.38 5.49 12.68
N ASP A 292 25.64 5.87 12.44
CA ASP A 292 26.32 6.93 13.17
C ASP A 292 27.12 7.80 12.19
N LYS A 293 27.10 9.11 12.44
CA LYS A 293 27.90 10.06 11.65
C LYS A 293 29.39 9.73 11.73
N LYS A 294 30.08 9.76 10.60
CA LYS A 294 31.50 9.45 10.47
C LYS A 294 32.32 10.71 10.19
N ALA A 295 33.56 10.75 10.66
CA ALA A 295 34.49 11.84 10.32
C ALA A 295 34.85 11.82 8.82
N TYR A 296 35.00 10.61 8.25
CA TYR A 296 35.21 10.37 6.83
C TYR A 296 34.63 9.02 6.41
N ILE A 297 34.41 8.85 5.10
CA ILE A 297 33.96 7.62 4.43
C ILE A 297 34.83 7.41 3.19
N ASP A 298 35.43 6.24 3.05
CA ASP A 298 36.19 5.87 1.84
C ASP A 298 35.22 5.30 0.78
N ILE A 299 35.29 5.81 -0.45
CA ILE A 299 34.49 5.37 -1.60
C ILE A 299 35.44 4.82 -2.67
N ALA A 300 35.18 3.61 -3.17
CA ALA A 300 36.01 3.01 -4.22
C ALA A 300 35.92 3.81 -5.52
N ALA A 301 37.04 3.93 -6.24
CA ALA A 301 37.07 4.60 -7.53
C ALA A 301 36.29 3.79 -8.58
N LEU A 302 35.45 4.48 -9.37
CA LEU A 302 34.61 3.86 -10.39
C LEU A 302 33.99 4.91 -11.32
N LYS A 303 33.51 4.46 -12.48
CA LYS A 303 32.62 5.23 -13.37
C LYS A 303 31.28 4.51 -13.47
N ILE A 304 30.17 5.24 -13.45
CA ILE A 304 28.81 4.78 -13.75
C ILE A 304 28.24 5.66 -14.86
N VAL A 305 27.55 5.05 -15.82
CA VAL A 305 26.71 5.72 -16.82
C VAL A 305 25.34 5.06 -16.73
N ASP A 306 24.29 5.84 -16.57
CA ASP A 306 23.00 5.30 -16.16
C ASP A 306 21.82 6.21 -16.54
N ALA A 307 20.66 5.62 -16.79
CA ALA A 307 19.40 6.28 -17.10
C ALA A 307 18.22 5.29 -16.85
N PRO A 308 17.00 5.78 -16.58
CA PRO A 308 15.86 4.90 -16.34
C PRO A 308 15.33 4.28 -17.64
N ARG A 309 14.87 3.03 -17.55
CA ARG A 309 14.09 2.36 -18.62
C ARG A 309 12.71 2.97 -18.82
N PHE A 310 12.02 3.34 -17.74
CA PHE A 310 10.67 3.92 -17.80
C PHE A 310 10.65 5.31 -17.17
N GLY A 311 9.99 6.28 -17.82
CA GLY A 311 9.78 7.61 -17.26
C GLY A 311 8.73 7.67 -16.15
N HIS A 312 7.84 6.66 -16.06
CA HIS A 312 6.83 6.55 -15.01
C HIS A 312 7.14 5.36 -14.08
N ARG A 313 7.59 5.65 -12.86
CA ARG A 313 7.96 4.64 -11.86
C ARG A 313 7.19 4.96 -10.59
N ALA A 314 6.06 4.30 -10.39
CA ALA A 314 5.05 4.72 -9.43
C ALA A 314 4.89 3.81 -8.23
N PHE A 315 4.81 4.43 -7.06
CA PHE A 315 4.29 3.83 -5.85
C PHE A 315 2.96 4.50 -5.51
N MET A 316 1.89 3.72 -5.33
CA MET A 316 0.61 4.23 -4.86
C MET A 316 0.42 3.90 -3.38
N MET A 317 0.02 4.89 -2.59
CA MET A 317 -0.20 4.77 -1.14
C MET A 317 -1.63 5.16 -0.78
N ASP A 318 -2.37 4.21 -0.23
CA ASP A 318 -3.68 4.44 0.35
C ASP A 318 -3.55 5.00 1.78
N ILE A 319 -4.13 6.18 1.99
CA ILE A 319 -4.34 6.76 3.33
C ILE A 319 -5.83 6.93 3.66
N ALA A 320 -6.73 6.56 2.75
CA ALA A 320 -8.16 6.66 2.88
C ALA A 320 -8.73 5.59 3.82
N ARG A 321 -8.45 4.30 3.58
CA ARG A 321 -9.00 3.21 4.40
C ARG A 321 -8.45 3.29 5.83
N ASN A 322 -7.13 3.45 5.99
CA ASN A 322 -6.48 3.72 7.27
C ASN A 322 -5.42 4.82 7.18
N PHE A 323 -5.63 5.91 7.92
CA PHE A 323 -4.82 7.12 7.80
C PHE A 323 -3.34 6.92 8.20
N GLN A 324 -2.46 7.60 7.47
CA GLN A 324 -1.03 7.67 7.77
C GLN A 324 -0.62 9.13 7.99
N PRO A 325 0.13 9.44 9.06
CA PRO A 325 0.51 10.82 9.35
C PRO A 325 1.52 11.33 8.31
N LYS A 326 1.55 12.65 8.11
CA LYS A 326 2.48 13.36 7.21
C LYS A 326 3.93 12.88 7.35
N GLN A 327 4.42 12.69 8.58
CA GLN A 327 5.80 12.27 8.82
C GLN A 327 6.10 10.91 8.20
N GLN A 328 5.12 9.99 8.18
CA GLN A 328 5.28 8.71 7.50
C GLN A 328 5.32 8.88 5.98
N ILE A 329 4.46 9.74 5.40
CA ILE A 329 4.50 10.07 3.97
C ILE A 329 5.85 10.65 3.57
N ILE A 330 6.37 11.59 4.35
CA ILE A 330 7.71 12.20 4.16
C ILE A 330 8.82 11.14 4.21
N LYS A 331 8.75 10.21 5.17
CA LYS A 331 9.71 9.10 5.29
C LYS A 331 9.63 8.15 4.08
N VAL A 332 8.45 7.88 3.57
CA VAL A 332 8.25 7.11 2.32
C VAL A 332 8.83 7.86 1.12
N LEU A 333 8.64 9.17 0.97
CA LEU A 333 9.27 9.95 -0.11
C LEU A 333 10.81 9.90 -0.05
N ASP A 334 11.40 9.93 1.15
CA ASP A 334 12.84 9.72 1.34
C ASP A 334 13.28 8.31 0.87
N LEU A 335 12.45 7.28 1.05
CA LEU A 335 12.68 5.92 0.55
C LEU A 335 12.56 5.85 -0.97
N LEU A 336 11.48 6.37 -1.55
CA LEU A 336 11.23 6.37 -3.00
C LEU A 336 12.37 7.06 -3.74
N SER A 337 12.79 8.23 -3.25
CA SER A 337 13.88 9.01 -3.85
C SER A 337 15.20 8.25 -3.84
N LEU A 338 15.55 7.59 -2.73
CA LEU A 338 16.76 6.78 -2.63
C LEU A 338 16.77 5.68 -3.70
N TYR A 339 15.61 5.06 -3.95
CA TYR A 339 15.43 3.99 -4.92
C TYR A 339 14.97 4.44 -6.31
N LYS A 340 15.08 5.75 -6.60
CA LYS A 340 14.81 6.36 -7.91
C LYS A 340 13.37 6.15 -8.45
N ILE A 341 12.41 5.92 -7.56
CA ILE A 341 10.97 5.92 -7.87
C ILE A 341 10.52 7.38 -7.92
N ASN A 342 9.90 7.80 -9.04
CA ASN A 342 9.67 9.22 -9.36
C ASN A 342 8.21 9.63 -9.42
N VAL A 343 7.28 8.70 -9.19
CA VAL A 343 5.86 9.01 -9.08
C VAL A 343 5.34 8.49 -7.73
N PHE A 344 4.68 9.38 -7.01
CA PHE A 344 3.94 9.07 -5.79
C PHE A 344 2.47 9.31 -6.04
N HIS A 345 1.72 8.23 -6.25
CA HIS A 345 0.28 8.29 -6.42
C HIS A 345 -0.36 8.23 -5.03
N LEU A 346 -1.04 9.30 -4.62
CA LEU A 346 -1.61 9.41 -3.29
C LEU A 346 -3.14 9.27 -3.34
N HIS A 347 -3.62 8.14 -2.87
CA HIS A 347 -5.04 7.83 -2.71
C HIS A 347 -5.51 8.27 -1.33
N PHE A 348 -6.32 9.33 -1.30
CA PHE A 348 -6.67 10.02 -0.05
C PHE A 348 -8.17 10.18 0.16
N ASN A 349 -9.02 9.63 -0.69
CA ASN A 349 -10.42 9.40 -0.35
C ASN A 349 -10.91 8.06 -0.85
N ASP A 350 -11.83 7.50 -0.08
CA ASP A 350 -12.58 6.30 -0.42
C ASP A 350 -13.87 6.28 0.43
N ASP A 351 -14.49 5.11 0.59
CA ASP A 351 -15.71 4.94 1.35
C ASP A 351 -15.55 5.22 2.85
N GLU A 352 -14.42 4.81 3.42
CA GLU A 352 -14.17 4.86 4.86
C GLU A 352 -13.43 6.11 5.32
N GLY A 353 -13.10 7.02 4.38
CA GLY A 353 -12.25 8.15 4.69
C GLY A 353 -12.13 9.21 3.62
N TRP A 354 -12.13 10.46 4.04
CA TRP A 354 -11.68 11.60 3.25
C TRP A 354 -10.52 12.30 3.98
N ARG A 355 -9.36 12.45 3.32
CA ARG A 355 -8.09 12.74 4.00
C ARG A 355 -7.39 14.01 3.53
N ILE A 356 -8.06 14.89 2.80
CA ILE A 356 -7.48 16.17 2.37
C ILE A 356 -8.39 17.35 2.67
N GLU A 357 -7.86 18.42 3.23
CA GLU A 357 -8.65 19.64 3.45
C GLU A 357 -9.01 20.33 2.12
N ILE A 358 -10.30 20.57 1.89
CA ILE A 358 -10.80 21.37 0.76
C ILE A 358 -11.46 22.64 1.27
N LYS A 359 -10.86 23.78 0.95
CA LYS A 359 -11.36 25.10 1.39
C LYS A 359 -12.80 25.32 0.92
N GLY A 360 -13.72 25.58 1.85
CA GLY A 360 -15.14 25.84 1.55
C GLY A 360 -16.04 24.59 1.65
N LEU A 361 -15.44 23.40 1.75
CA LEU A 361 -16.12 22.14 2.01
C LEU A 361 -15.57 21.49 3.29
N PRO A 362 -15.67 22.17 4.46
CA PRO A 362 -15.09 21.68 5.70
C PRO A 362 -15.69 20.34 6.16
N GLU A 363 -16.93 20.04 5.76
CA GLU A 363 -17.59 18.79 6.15
C GLU A 363 -16.83 17.53 5.69
N LEU A 364 -16.06 17.63 4.58
CA LEU A 364 -15.22 16.53 4.10
C LEU A 364 -14.19 16.07 5.14
N THR A 365 -13.64 16.97 5.94
CA THR A 365 -12.71 16.63 7.02
C THR A 365 -13.31 16.72 8.41
N GLU A 366 -14.37 17.51 8.61
CA GLU A 366 -15.10 17.51 9.89
C GLU A 366 -15.81 16.18 10.14
N VAL A 367 -16.35 15.56 9.09
CA VAL A 367 -17.11 14.29 9.10
C VAL A 367 -16.33 13.17 8.43
N GLY A 368 -16.00 13.32 7.14
CA GLY A 368 -15.45 12.25 6.31
C GLY A 368 -14.07 11.74 6.74
N SER A 369 -13.32 12.49 7.54
CA SER A 369 -12.00 12.05 8.03
C SER A 369 -12.06 11.24 9.33
N LYS A 370 -13.24 11.01 9.91
CA LYS A 370 -13.39 10.42 11.24
C LYS A 370 -14.33 9.23 11.20
N ARG A 371 -13.98 8.19 11.94
CA ARG A 371 -14.82 7.02 12.17
C ARG A 371 -15.04 6.82 13.66
N ALA A 372 -16.29 6.63 14.06
CA ALA A 372 -16.67 6.31 15.43
C ALA A 372 -18.08 5.71 15.45
N HIS A 373 -18.51 5.16 16.58
CA HIS A 373 -19.85 4.59 16.71
C HIS A 373 -20.92 5.66 16.45
N THR A 374 -21.85 5.39 15.54
CA THR A 374 -22.92 6.31 15.15
C THR A 374 -24.13 5.55 14.61
N LEU A 375 -25.29 6.19 14.72
CA LEU A 375 -26.54 5.75 14.12
C LEU A 375 -27.01 6.69 13.00
N SER A 376 -26.42 7.90 12.87
CA SER A 376 -26.86 8.94 11.93
C SER A 376 -25.79 9.39 10.94
N GLU A 377 -24.52 9.12 11.22
CA GLU A 377 -23.35 9.55 10.44
C GLU A 377 -23.24 11.07 10.20
N GLU A 378 -23.82 11.91 11.08
CA GLU A 378 -23.78 13.37 10.91
C GLU A 378 -22.45 14.02 11.34
N LYS A 379 -21.69 13.36 12.22
CA LYS A 379 -20.44 13.89 12.79
C LYS A 379 -19.19 13.08 12.44
N TRP A 380 -19.38 11.83 12.05
CA TRP A 380 -18.34 10.87 11.69
C TRP A 380 -18.99 9.72 10.94
N LEU A 381 -18.21 9.02 10.12
CA LEU A 381 -18.62 7.79 9.45
C LEU A 381 -18.70 6.62 10.44
N ILE A 382 -19.38 5.55 10.05
CA ILE A 382 -19.36 4.29 10.81
C ILE A 382 -17.94 3.70 10.94
N PRO A 383 -17.66 2.90 11.99
CA PRO A 383 -16.39 2.19 12.12
C PRO A 383 -16.14 1.20 10.99
N ALA A 384 -14.88 1.13 10.53
CA ALA A 384 -14.42 0.23 9.48
C ALA A 384 -13.03 -0.33 9.83
N TYR A 385 -12.74 -1.55 9.39
CA TYR A 385 -11.44 -2.23 9.58
C TYR A 385 -10.95 -2.32 11.03
N GLY A 386 -11.89 -2.38 11.97
CA GLY A 386 -11.57 -2.47 13.39
C GLY A 386 -11.15 -1.14 14.02
N SER A 387 -11.50 0.00 13.42
CA SER A 387 -11.20 1.33 13.96
C SER A 387 -11.81 1.58 15.34
N GLY A 388 -12.74 0.73 15.80
CA GLY A 388 -13.36 0.81 17.11
C GLY A 388 -14.41 1.93 17.21
N PRO A 389 -14.96 2.15 18.42
CA PRO A 389 -16.12 3.01 18.61
C PRO A 389 -15.78 4.50 18.74
N VAL A 390 -14.50 4.86 18.82
CA VAL A 390 -14.04 6.26 18.92
C VAL A 390 -12.98 6.55 17.88
N ALA A 391 -12.97 7.79 17.39
CA ALA A 391 -11.96 8.23 16.45
C ALA A 391 -10.57 8.15 17.09
N ASN A 392 -9.63 7.54 16.38
CA ASN A 392 -8.27 7.25 16.84
C ASN A 392 -7.29 7.38 15.66
N HIS A 393 -6.14 6.71 15.71
CA HIS A 393 -5.10 6.76 14.67
C HIS A 393 -5.55 6.32 13.26
N HIS A 394 -6.66 5.58 13.14
CA HIS A 394 -7.25 5.24 11.85
C HIS A 394 -7.93 6.45 11.17
N SER A 395 -8.31 7.45 11.97
CA SER A 395 -8.90 8.72 11.55
C SER A 395 -7.82 9.80 11.37
N GLY A 396 -8.16 10.86 10.65
CA GLY A 396 -7.26 11.97 10.37
C GLY A 396 -7.31 12.41 8.91
N TYR A 397 -6.66 13.53 8.63
CA TYR A 397 -6.54 14.12 7.31
C TYR A 397 -5.27 14.98 7.24
N LEU A 398 -4.84 15.27 6.02
CA LEU A 398 -3.81 16.26 5.70
C LEU A 398 -4.47 17.63 5.59
N SER A 399 -4.00 18.58 6.40
CA SER A 399 -4.34 19.99 6.17
C SER A 399 -3.85 20.44 4.79
N ARG A 400 -4.38 21.55 4.29
CA ARG A 400 -3.89 22.17 3.06
C ARG A 400 -2.39 22.44 3.13
N SER A 401 -1.92 22.94 4.28
CA SER A 401 -0.49 23.19 4.52
C SER A 401 0.33 21.90 4.53
N ASP A 402 -0.21 20.80 5.08
CA ASP A 402 0.48 19.51 5.08
C ASP A 402 0.67 18.99 3.67
N PHE A 403 -0.39 19.03 2.86
CA PHE A 403 -0.31 18.59 1.47
C PHE A 403 0.63 19.46 0.64
N VAL A 404 0.58 20.79 0.78
CA VAL A 404 1.52 21.70 0.10
C VAL A 404 2.98 21.41 0.50
N GLU A 405 3.25 21.09 1.77
CA GLU A 405 4.60 20.71 2.20
C GLU A 405 5.04 19.37 1.62
N ILE A 406 4.14 18.37 1.56
CA ILE A 406 4.40 17.08 0.91
C ILE A 406 4.76 17.30 -0.57
N LEU A 407 4.00 18.13 -1.29
CA LEU A 407 4.26 18.45 -2.69
C LEU A 407 5.63 19.11 -2.88
N LYS A 408 5.98 20.10 -2.05
CA LYS A 408 7.31 20.73 -2.07
C LYS A 408 8.42 19.71 -1.82
N TYR A 409 8.21 18.87 -0.81
CA TYR A 409 9.20 17.86 -0.40
C TYR A 409 9.45 16.80 -1.46
N ALA A 410 8.38 16.36 -2.14
CA ALA A 410 8.42 15.44 -3.27
C ALA A 410 9.09 16.08 -4.50
N THR A 411 8.73 17.32 -4.83
CA THR A 411 9.31 18.07 -5.96
C THR A 411 10.83 18.24 -5.82
N MET A 412 11.32 18.59 -4.61
CA MET A 412 12.76 18.66 -4.31
C MET A 412 13.50 17.31 -4.45
N ARG A 413 12.76 16.21 -4.58
CA ARG A 413 13.29 14.85 -4.76
C ARG A 413 13.02 14.30 -6.15
N HIS A 414 12.58 15.14 -7.07
CA HIS A 414 12.20 14.73 -8.42
C HIS A 414 11.13 13.63 -8.39
N ILE A 415 10.20 13.74 -7.43
CA ILE A 415 9.02 12.88 -7.31
C ILE A 415 7.79 13.72 -7.66
N ARG A 416 7.07 13.31 -8.71
CA ARG A 416 5.76 13.86 -9.06
C ARG A 416 4.69 13.21 -8.20
N VAL A 417 3.87 14.02 -7.56
CA VAL A 417 2.69 13.52 -6.84
C VAL A 417 1.50 13.49 -7.80
N ILE A 418 0.82 12.34 -7.90
CA ILE A 418 -0.46 12.23 -8.60
C ILE A 418 -1.54 12.19 -7.50
N PRO A 419 -2.42 13.21 -7.43
CA PRO A 419 -3.52 13.21 -6.48
C PRO A 419 -4.67 12.37 -7.02
N GLU A 420 -5.26 11.52 -6.17
CA GLU A 420 -6.42 10.73 -6.54
C GLU A 420 -7.68 11.15 -5.79
N TYR A 421 -8.72 11.44 -6.56
CA TYR A 421 -10.09 11.57 -6.09
C TYR A 421 -10.96 10.41 -6.60
N GLU A 422 -11.01 9.31 -5.84
CA GLU A 422 -11.76 8.11 -6.23
C GLU A 422 -13.27 8.41 -6.34
N THR A 423 -13.82 8.26 -7.55
CA THR A 423 -15.22 8.59 -7.93
C THR A 423 -15.60 7.94 -9.28
N PRO A 424 -16.90 7.76 -9.60
CA PRO A 424 -18.08 8.00 -8.78
C PRO A 424 -18.42 6.87 -7.81
N GLY A 425 -17.83 5.68 -7.98
CA GLY A 425 -17.79 4.64 -6.94
C GLY A 425 -16.91 5.07 -5.78
N HIS A 426 -16.82 4.25 -4.72
CA HIS A 426 -15.85 4.46 -3.64
C HIS A 426 -15.87 5.89 -3.02
N ALA A 427 -17.05 6.51 -3.00
CA ALA A 427 -17.20 7.93 -2.69
C ALA A 427 -18.04 8.17 -1.43
N ARG A 428 -18.27 7.13 -0.61
CA ARG A 428 -19.16 7.21 0.55
C ARG A 428 -18.74 8.30 1.54
N ALA A 429 -17.45 8.46 1.82
CA ALA A 429 -16.98 9.52 2.72
C ALA A 429 -17.36 10.92 2.21
N ALA A 430 -17.25 11.16 0.90
CA ALA A 430 -17.67 12.41 0.28
C ALA A 430 -19.19 12.59 0.36
N ILE A 431 -19.96 11.55 0.02
CA ILE A 431 -21.43 11.56 0.06
C ILE A 431 -21.93 11.89 1.47
N LYS A 432 -21.44 11.20 2.51
CA LYS A 432 -21.87 11.42 3.90
C LYS A 432 -21.48 12.81 4.41
N SER A 433 -20.32 13.30 4.00
CA SER A 433 -19.90 14.67 4.32
C SER A 433 -20.82 15.70 3.68
N MET A 434 -21.19 15.50 2.41
CA MET A 434 -22.10 16.41 1.72
C MET A 434 -23.56 16.28 2.18
N ASP A 435 -23.97 15.11 2.67
CA ASP A 435 -25.25 14.92 3.36
C ASP A 435 -25.30 15.71 4.68
N ALA A 436 -24.22 15.66 5.48
CA ALA A 436 -24.12 16.44 6.72
C ALA A 436 -24.17 17.95 6.42
N ARG A 437 -23.48 18.39 5.36
CA ARG A 437 -23.54 19.76 4.84
C ARG A 437 -24.97 20.14 4.44
N TYR A 438 -25.65 19.29 3.67
CA TYR A 438 -27.02 19.50 3.24
C TYR A 438 -27.94 19.71 4.44
N ARG A 439 -27.91 18.80 5.43
CA ARG A 439 -28.75 18.91 6.64
C ARG A 439 -28.48 20.19 7.42
N LYS A 440 -27.21 20.53 7.65
CA LYS A 440 -26.77 21.75 8.34
C LYS A 440 -27.33 23.01 7.69
N PHE A 441 -27.25 23.12 6.36
CA PHE A 441 -27.78 24.30 5.65
C PHE A 441 -29.30 24.31 5.56
N MET A 442 -29.96 23.15 5.42
CA MET A 442 -31.42 23.06 5.46
C MET A 442 -31.97 23.51 6.82
N GLN A 443 -31.37 23.06 7.93
CA GLN A 443 -31.74 23.49 9.28
C GLN A 443 -31.54 25.00 9.48
N ALA A 444 -30.56 25.59 8.81
CA ALA A 444 -30.30 27.02 8.82
C ALA A 444 -31.19 27.82 7.82
N GLY A 445 -32.16 27.19 7.15
CA GLY A 445 -33.03 27.84 6.16
C GLY A 445 -32.33 28.26 4.86
N LYS A 446 -31.16 27.68 4.56
CA LYS A 446 -30.32 28.04 3.39
C LYS A 446 -30.37 26.95 2.32
N ALA A 447 -31.53 26.78 1.67
CA ALA A 447 -31.79 25.70 0.72
C ALA A 447 -30.77 25.66 -0.45
N ASP A 448 -30.46 26.79 -1.07
CA ASP A 448 -29.51 26.86 -2.19
C ASP A 448 -28.10 26.39 -1.79
N ALA A 449 -27.64 26.78 -0.59
CA ALA A 449 -26.36 26.35 -0.06
C ALA A 449 -26.34 24.85 0.28
N ALA A 450 -27.48 24.30 0.70
CA ALA A 450 -27.63 22.88 1.00
C ALA A 450 -27.49 22.02 -0.27
N VAL A 451 -28.14 22.39 -1.37
CA VAL A 451 -28.11 21.62 -2.63
C VAL A 451 -26.88 21.91 -3.49
N ALA A 452 -26.07 22.92 -3.15
CA ALA A 452 -24.94 23.36 -3.96
C ALA A 452 -23.95 22.22 -4.29
N TYR A 453 -23.71 21.32 -3.33
CA TYR A 453 -22.73 20.22 -3.40
C TYR A 453 -23.32 18.85 -3.04
N LEU A 454 -24.64 18.68 -3.12
CA LEU A 454 -25.27 17.39 -2.85
C LEU A 454 -24.80 16.34 -3.88
N LEU A 455 -24.40 15.15 -3.42
CA LEU A 455 -23.78 14.12 -4.28
C LEU A 455 -24.67 12.93 -4.60
N ARG A 456 -25.86 12.85 -3.99
CA ARG A 456 -26.83 11.80 -4.25
C ARG A 456 -28.24 12.34 -4.34
N ASP A 457 -29.08 11.64 -5.07
CA ASP A 457 -30.50 11.88 -5.10
C ASP A 457 -31.11 11.35 -3.79
N LEU A 458 -31.72 12.23 -3.01
CA LEU A 458 -32.28 11.89 -1.70
C LEU A 458 -33.49 10.93 -1.80
N ASN A 459 -34.08 10.85 -2.99
CA ASN A 459 -35.23 9.99 -3.29
C ASN A 459 -34.85 8.72 -4.05
N ASP A 460 -33.56 8.48 -4.29
CA ASP A 460 -33.10 7.24 -4.91
C ASP A 460 -33.50 6.02 -4.06
N LYS A 461 -34.11 5.02 -4.72
CA LYS A 461 -34.52 3.74 -4.13
C LYS A 461 -33.79 2.55 -4.73
N SER A 462 -32.68 2.81 -5.42
CA SER A 462 -31.84 1.78 -6.02
C SER A 462 -31.36 0.80 -4.95
N VAL A 463 -31.24 -0.47 -5.33
CA VAL A 463 -30.78 -1.53 -4.42
C VAL A 463 -29.52 -2.12 -5.02
N TYR A 464 -28.41 -1.93 -4.34
CA TYR A 464 -27.09 -2.40 -4.77
C TYR A 464 -26.20 -2.67 -3.56
N SER A 465 -25.11 -3.38 -3.80
CA SER A 465 -24.00 -3.55 -2.86
C SER A 465 -22.70 -3.39 -3.64
N SER A 466 -21.79 -2.54 -3.13
CA SER A 466 -20.42 -2.47 -3.60
C SER A 466 -19.66 -3.75 -3.24
N VAL A 467 -18.46 -3.89 -3.79
CA VAL A 467 -17.54 -5.01 -3.51
C VAL A 467 -17.17 -5.08 -2.02
N GLN A 468 -17.16 -3.94 -1.34
CA GLN A 468 -16.84 -3.79 0.08
C GLN A 468 -18.07 -3.90 0.99
N GLY A 469 -19.25 -4.18 0.42
CA GLY A 469 -20.50 -4.34 1.17
C GLY A 469 -21.23 -3.02 1.48
N PHE A 470 -20.91 -1.91 0.81
CA PHE A 470 -21.65 -0.66 0.97
C PHE A 470 -22.86 -0.57 0.04
N ASN A 471 -23.96 0.02 0.50
CA ASN A 471 -25.19 0.19 -0.28
C ASN A 471 -25.55 1.66 -0.58
N ASP A 472 -24.63 2.56 -0.30
CA ASP A 472 -24.83 4.02 -0.34
C ASP A 472 -23.54 4.78 -0.72
N ASN A 473 -22.66 4.14 -1.52
CA ASN A 473 -21.30 4.61 -1.78
C ASN A 473 -21.06 5.28 -3.14
N VAL A 474 -22.08 5.43 -3.99
CA VAL A 474 -21.89 5.92 -5.36
C VAL A 474 -22.47 7.32 -5.56
N ILE A 475 -21.64 8.25 -6.06
CA ILE A 475 -22.06 9.60 -6.47
C ILE A 475 -23.04 9.49 -7.63
N ASN A 476 -24.10 10.30 -7.62
CA ASN A 476 -25.07 10.35 -8.71
C ASN A 476 -24.57 11.27 -9.86
N PRO A 477 -24.26 10.73 -11.06
CA PRO A 477 -23.78 11.51 -12.19
C PRO A 477 -24.81 12.46 -12.81
N ALA A 478 -26.10 12.25 -12.52
CA ALA A 478 -27.18 13.05 -13.10
C ALA A 478 -27.31 14.44 -12.46
N LEU A 479 -26.74 14.62 -11.26
CA LEU A 479 -26.87 15.87 -10.52
C LEU A 479 -25.91 16.96 -11.05
N PRO A 480 -26.38 18.20 -11.29
CA PRO A 480 -25.50 19.33 -11.56
C PRO A 480 -24.55 19.65 -10.39
N SER A 481 -24.97 19.38 -9.15
CA SER A 481 -24.14 19.57 -7.94
C SER A 481 -22.93 18.66 -7.90
N THR A 482 -23.01 17.45 -8.49
CA THR A 482 -21.84 16.56 -8.66
C THR A 482 -20.72 17.30 -9.39
N TYR A 483 -21.01 17.92 -10.53
CA TYR A 483 -19.97 18.61 -11.30
C TYR A 483 -19.49 19.91 -10.65
N ARG A 484 -20.33 20.59 -9.85
CA ARG A 484 -19.87 21.71 -9.01
C ARG A 484 -18.89 21.25 -7.92
N PHE A 485 -19.14 20.08 -7.32
CA PHE A 485 -18.23 19.47 -6.36
C PHE A 485 -16.91 19.07 -7.02
N ILE A 486 -16.97 18.37 -8.16
CA ILE A 486 -15.77 17.96 -8.90
C ILE A 486 -14.95 19.18 -9.36
N GLU A 487 -15.60 20.21 -9.89
CA GLU A 487 -14.91 21.47 -10.23
C GLU A 487 -14.23 22.09 -9.02
N LYS A 488 -14.92 22.14 -7.88
CA LYS A 488 -14.37 22.71 -6.65
C LYS A 488 -13.12 21.98 -6.16
N ILE A 489 -13.12 20.64 -6.17
CA ILE A 489 -11.95 19.88 -5.73
C ILE A 489 -10.78 20.06 -6.72
N ILE A 490 -11.04 20.04 -8.04
CA ILE A 490 -10.02 20.29 -9.07
C ILE A 490 -9.35 21.66 -8.85
N ASP A 491 -10.14 22.71 -8.66
CA ASP A 491 -9.62 24.08 -8.50
C ASP A 491 -8.80 24.24 -7.21
N GLU A 492 -9.22 23.62 -6.11
CA GLU A 492 -8.45 23.61 -4.86
C GLU A 492 -7.16 22.79 -4.99
N THR A 493 -7.18 21.67 -5.72
CA THR A 493 -5.96 20.90 -6.04
C THR A 493 -4.98 21.76 -6.83
N ILE A 494 -5.41 22.37 -7.93
CA ILE A 494 -4.56 23.27 -8.74
C ILE A 494 -3.96 24.38 -7.87
N SER A 495 -4.78 24.97 -6.99
CA SER A 495 -4.33 25.98 -6.04
C SER A 495 -3.23 25.47 -5.10
N MET A 496 -3.37 24.26 -4.55
CA MET A 496 -2.34 23.64 -3.69
C MET A 496 -1.04 23.34 -4.45
N TYR A 497 -1.12 22.83 -5.68
CA TYR A 497 0.06 22.57 -6.53
C TYR A 497 0.77 23.87 -6.92
N ARG A 498 0.02 24.92 -7.27
CA ARG A 498 0.58 26.25 -7.53
C ARG A 498 1.31 26.80 -6.31
N ASP A 499 0.72 26.73 -5.12
CA ASP A 499 1.35 27.19 -3.88
C ASP A 499 2.60 26.36 -3.49
N ALA A 500 2.64 25.10 -3.93
CA ALA A 500 3.80 24.23 -3.79
C ALA A 500 4.90 24.55 -4.82
N GLY A 501 4.58 25.19 -5.95
CA GLY A 501 5.46 25.24 -7.11
C GLY A 501 5.70 23.84 -7.71
N ALA A 502 4.76 22.92 -7.52
CA ALA A 502 4.85 21.54 -7.98
C ALA A 502 4.15 21.36 -9.34
N PRO A 503 4.67 20.50 -10.23
CA PRO A 503 4.02 20.23 -11.51
C PRO A 503 2.74 19.42 -11.30
N LEU A 504 1.66 19.80 -12.00
CA LEU A 504 0.42 19.05 -12.09
C LEU A 504 0.04 18.90 -13.56
N ASN A 505 -0.05 17.66 -14.02
CA ASN A 505 -0.41 17.34 -15.41
C ASN A 505 -1.70 16.51 -15.49
N THR A 506 -2.07 15.86 -14.39
CA THR A 506 -3.24 14.98 -14.28
C THR A 506 -3.78 14.98 -12.86
N ILE A 507 -5.04 14.61 -12.75
CA ILE A 507 -5.68 14.20 -11.51
C ILE A 507 -6.26 12.81 -11.79
N HIS A 508 -5.96 11.86 -10.90
CA HIS A 508 -6.57 10.53 -10.96
C HIS A 508 -7.98 10.65 -10.39
N PHE A 509 -8.99 10.20 -11.14
CA PHE A 509 -10.37 10.17 -10.64
C PHE A 509 -10.84 8.77 -10.29
N GLY A 510 -9.90 7.83 -10.19
CA GLY A 510 -10.21 6.45 -9.85
C GLY A 510 -11.04 5.82 -10.95
N GLY A 511 -12.24 5.41 -10.60
CA GLY A 511 -13.23 4.87 -11.50
C GLY A 511 -13.25 3.36 -11.48
N ASP A 512 -13.09 2.70 -10.35
CA ASP A 512 -13.28 1.25 -10.25
C ASP A 512 -14.65 0.88 -9.65
N GLU A 513 -15.03 -0.38 -9.86
CA GLU A 513 -16.04 -1.12 -9.09
C GLU A 513 -17.43 -0.48 -8.85
N VAL A 514 -17.99 0.26 -9.82
CA VAL A 514 -19.39 0.69 -9.69
C VAL A 514 -20.37 -0.49 -9.74
N PRO A 515 -21.19 -0.69 -8.69
CA PRO A 515 -22.01 -1.89 -8.54
C PRO A 515 -23.21 -1.91 -9.49
N ASN A 516 -23.61 -3.10 -9.90
CA ASN A 516 -24.87 -3.31 -10.60
C ASN A 516 -26.05 -2.89 -9.72
N GLY A 517 -27.13 -2.38 -10.32
CA GLY A 517 -28.33 -1.92 -9.62
C GLY A 517 -28.31 -0.47 -9.18
N VAL A 518 -27.16 0.21 -9.28
CA VAL A 518 -27.03 1.64 -8.92
C VAL A 518 -27.81 2.53 -9.89
N TRP A 519 -28.39 3.62 -9.35
CA TRP A 519 -29.16 4.67 -10.06
C TRP A 519 -30.45 4.21 -10.78
N GLU A 520 -30.74 2.91 -10.84
CA GLU A 520 -31.90 2.35 -11.56
C GLU A 520 -33.24 2.93 -11.09
N LYS A 521 -33.29 3.39 -9.84
CA LYS A 521 -34.47 4.01 -9.23
C LYS A 521 -34.19 5.43 -8.70
N SER A 522 -33.24 6.15 -9.30
CA SER A 522 -33.04 7.58 -9.05
C SER A 522 -33.95 8.42 -9.98
N PRO A 523 -34.88 9.21 -9.44
CA PRO A 523 -35.61 10.23 -10.20
C PRO A 523 -34.73 11.13 -11.07
N ASP A 524 -33.58 11.60 -10.55
CA ASP A 524 -32.67 12.46 -11.31
C ASP A 524 -32.00 11.73 -12.48
N ALA A 525 -31.62 10.46 -12.29
CA ALA A 525 -31.08 9.62 -13.36
C ALA A 525 -32.11 9.36 -14.47
N LEU A 526 -33.35 9.07 -14.08
CA LEU A 526 -34.46 8.88 -15.01
C LEU A 526 -34.80 10.16 -15.78
N LYS A 527 -34.70 11.32 -15.13
CA LYS A 527 -34.89 12.61 -15.81
C LYS A 527 -33.78 12.85 -16.84
N LEU A 528 -32.52 12.61 -16.46
CA LEU A 528 -31.39 12.82 -17.37
C LEU A 528 -31.47 11.89 -18.60
N SER A 529 -31.94 10.65 -18.45
CA SER A 529 -32.11 9.75 -19.61
C SER A 529 -33.21 10.18 -20.57
N VAL A 530 -34.21 10.93 -20.09
CA VAL A 530 -35.21 11.59 -20.96
C VAL A 530 -34.62 12.81 -21.66
N ASP A 531 -33.81 13.61 -20.96
CA ASP A 531 -33.24 14.86 -21.47
C ASP A 531 -32.05 14.62 -22.44
N ASP A 532 -31.32 13.51 -22.30
CA ASP A 532 -30.19 13.14 -23.16
C ASP A 532 -30.41 11.76 -23.81
N PRO A 533 -30.80 11.69 -25.10
CA PRO A 533 -31.14 10.44 -25.78
C PRO A 533 -29.95 9.48 -25.96
N ARG A 534 -28.72 9.90 -25.60
CA ARG A 534 -27.55 9.04 -25.58
C ARG A 534 -27.52 8.14 -24.34
N ILE A 535 -28.21 8.51 -23.27
CA ILE A 535 -28.29 7.74 -22.02
C ILE A 535 -29.51 6.83 -22.11
N LYS A 536 -29.28 5.60 -22.58
CA LYS A 536 -30.35 4.61 -22.78
C LYS A 536 -30.61 3.78 -21.54
N THR A 537 -29.56 3.52 -20.76
CA THR A 537 -29.59 2.78 -19.51
C THR A 537 -28.70 3.46 -18.48
N VAL A 538 -28.72 2.97 -17.25
CA VAL A 538 -27.84 3.46 -16.19
C VAL A 538 -26.35 3.16 -16.45
N ASP A 539 -26.04 2.16 -17.30
CA ASP A 539 -24.64 1.86 -17.64
C ASP A 539 -24.00 3.05 -18.39
N GLU A 540 -24.77 3.82 -19.17
CA GLU A 540 -24.25 5.02 -19.85
C GLU A 540 -23.95 6.20 -18.93
N LEU A 541 -24.49 6.23 -17.70
CA LEU A 541 -24.24 7.30 -16.73
C LEU A 541 -22.77 7.33 -16.28
N TRP A 542 -22.13 6.17 -16.25
CA TRP A 542 -20.70 6.05 -15.99
C TRP A 542 -19.86 6.77 -17.07
N TYR A 543 -20.14 6.53 -18.34
CA TYR A 543 -19.44 7.21 -19.45
C TYR A 543 -19.75 8.69 -19.49
N TYR A 544 -21.00 9.04 -19.20
CA TYR A 544 -21.42 10.43 -19.07
C TYR A 544 -20.61 11.15 -17.98
N TYR A 545 -20.43 10.52 -16.83
CA TYR A 545 -19.60 11.05 -15.73
C TYR A 545 -18.18 11.37 -16.20
N PHE A 546 -17.44 10.38 -16.72
CA PHE A 546 -16.05 10.58 -17.12
C PHE A 546 -15.89 11.52 -18.30
N GLN A 547 -16.85 11.57 -19.22
CA GLN A 547 -16.85 12.58 -20.28
C GLN A 547 -16.93 14.01 -19.71
N ARG A 548 -17.71 14.21 -18.65
CA ARG A 548 -17.85 15.51 -18.00
C ARG A 548 -16.60 15.86 -17.19
N VAL A 549 -16.04 14.91 -16.43
CA VAL A 549 -14.79 15.08 -15.66
C VAL A 549 -13.62 15.40 -16.60
N SER A 550 -13.45 14.64 -17.67
CA SER A 550 -12.44 14.86 -18.72
C SER A 550 -12.51 16.28 -19.29
N LYS A 551 -13.71 16.78 -19.60
CA LYS A 551 -13.89 18.17 -20.08
C LYS A 551 -13.47 19.21 -19.04
N LEU A 552 -13.80 19.00 -17.77
CA LEU A 552 -13.39 19.90 -16.68
C LEU A 552 -11.86 19.95 -16.56
N LEU A 553 -11.19 18.80 -16.63
CA LEU A 553 -9.73 18.71 -16.59
C LEU A 553 -9.08 19.33 -17.83
N ALA A 554 -9.57 19.00 -19.03
CA ALA A 554 -9.03 19.51 -20.29
C ALA A 554 -9.11 21.05 -20.37
N SER A 555 -10.18 21.66 -19.84
CA SER A 555 -10.30 23.13 -19.76
C SER A 555 -9.22 23.80 -18.88
N ARG A 556 -8.50 23.00 -18.07
CA ARG A 556 -7.41 23.41 -17.18
C ARG A 556 -6.05 22.86 -17.64
N ASN A 557 -5.96 22.34 -18.87
CA ASN A 557 -4.78 21.68 -19.43
C ASN A 557 -4.30 20.47 -18.63
N LEU A 558 -5.24 19.76 -18.00
CA LEU A 558 -4.98 18.50 -17.31
C LEU A 558 -5.60 17.35 -18.11
N TYR A 559 -4.92 16.21 -18.16
CA TYR A 559 -5.51 14.97 -18.66
C TYR A 559 -6.15 14.19 -17.51
N LEU A 560 -7.00 13.22 -17.85
CA LEU A 560 -7.63 12.30 -16.90
C LEU A 560 -6.76 11.05 -16.72
N SER A 561 -6.48 10.70 -15.47
CA SER A 561 -5.99 9.39 -15.07
C SER A 561 -7.08 8.62 -14.31
N GLY A 562 -7.08 7.30 -14.38
CA GLY A 562 -8.03 6.44 -13.67
C GLY A 562 -7.66 4.96 -13.77
N TRP A 563 -8.36 4.13 -12.99
CA TRP A 563 -8.32 2.67 -13.14
C TRP A 563 -8.83 2.27 -14.54
N GLU A 564 -8.43 1.10 -15.04
CA GLU A 564 -8.72 0.64 -16.40
C GLU A 564 -10.16 0.89 -16.89
N GLU A 565 -11.15 0.77 -16.01
CA GLU A 565 -12.56 0.94 -16.28
C GLU A 565 -12.93 2.33 -16.83
N ILE A 566 -12.12 3.38 -16.60
CA ILE A 566 -12.34 4.69 -17.23
C ILE A 566 -12.16 4.66 -18.75
N GLY A 567 -11.44 3.65 -19.24
CA GLY A 567 -11.17 3.40 -20.65
C GLY A 567 -12.02 2.27 -21.24
N LEU A 568 -12.96 1.72 -20.47
CA LEU A 568 -13.83 0.62 -20.90
C LEU A 568 -15.27 1.09 -21.04
N ARG A 569 -16.07 0.32 -21.78
CA ARG A 569 -17.51 0.47 -21.90
C ARG A 569 -18.23 -0.86 -21.78
N LYS A 570 -19.36 -0.86 -21.10
CA LYS A 570 -20.24 -1.99 -20.89
C LYS A 570 -21.23 -2.05 -22.03
N THR A 571 -21.17 -3.10 -22.83
CA THR A 571 -22.12 -3.36 -23.91
C THR A 571 -22.98 -4.57 -23.56
N ARG A 572 -24.29 -4.43 -23.70
CA ARG A 572 -25.24 -5.54 -23.51
C ARG A 572 -25.69 -6.05 -24.88
N ASN A 573 -25.57 -7.35 -25.11
CA ASN A 573 -26.09 -8.02 -26.29
C ASN A 573 -26.80 -9.33 -25.91
N ALA A 574 -27.33 -10.07 -26.89
CA ALA A 574 -28.05 -11.32 -26.64
C ALA A 574 -27.19 -12.41 -25.94
N ALA A 575 -25.86 -12.30 -25.98
CA ALA A 575 -24.93 -13.20 -25.32
C ALA A 575 -24.51 -12.73 -23.90
N GLY A 576 -25.02 -11.59 -23.43
CA GLY A 576 -24.76 -11.05 -22.10
C GLY A 576 -24.13 -9.66 -22.10
N THR A 577 -23.49 -9.31 -20.98
CA THR A 577 -22.79 -8.04 -20.80
C THR A 577 -21.31 -8.24 -21.03
N LYS A 578 -20.68 -7.36 -21.81
CA LYS A 578 -19.24 -7.39 -22.10
C LYS A 578 -18.61 -6.01 -21.84
N MET A 579 -17.40 -6.01 -21.27
CA MET A 579 -16.55 -4.82 -21.24
C MET A 579 -15.75 -4.73 -22.54
N GLU A 580 -15.83 -3.59 -23.22
CA GLU A 580 -15.14 -3.27 -24.46
C GLU A 580 -14.31 -2.01 -24.29
N LEU A 581 -13.34 -1.77 -25.17
CA LEU A 581 -12.56 -0.53 -25.14
C LEU A 581 -13.43 0.67 -25.56
N ASP A 582 -13.27 1.81 -24.89
CA ASP A 582 -13.90 3.07 -25.28
C ASP A 582 -12.95 3.94 -26.12
N GLU A 583 -13.05 3.85 -27.45
CA GLU A 583 -12.19 4.59 -28.39
C GLU A 583 -12.12 6.11 -28.14
N ARG A 584 -13.12 6.71 -27.46
CA ARG A 584 -13.10 8.13 -27.08
C ARG A 584 -12.00 8.46 -26.06
N ALA A 585 -11.70 7.54 -25.15
CA ALA A 585 -10.70 7.71 -24.10
C ALA A 585 -9.30 7.93 -24.71
N VAL A 586 -8.98 7.23 -25.80
CA VAL A 586 -7.73 7.41 -26.56
C VAL A 586 -7.63 8.82 -27.13
N ALA A 587 -8.70 9.28 -27.80
CA ALA A 587 -8.74 10.62 -28.41
C ALA A 587 -8.61 11.77 -27.38
N GLN A 588 -8.92 11.50 -26.12
CA GLN A 588 -8.85 12.46 -25.01
C GLN A 588 -7.60 12.32 -24.16
N ASN A 589 -6.63 11.50 -24.58
CA ASN A 589 -5.39 11.24 -23.86
C ASN A 589 -5.63 10.75 -22.42
N PHE A 590 -6.53 9.78 -22.23
CA PHE A 590 -6.70 9.14 -20.93
C PHE A 590 -5.49 8.26 -20.62
N HIS A 591 -5.08 8.29 -19.37
CA HIS A 591 -4.06 7.41 -18.84
C HIS A 591 -4.74 6.38 -17.92
N ALA A 592 -4.58 5.10 -18.24
CA ALA A 592 -5.24 4.03 -17.53
C ALA A 592 -4.22 3.22 -16.70
N ASP A 593 -4.51 3.09 -15.41
CA ASP A 593 -3.80 2.19 -14.51
C ASP A 593 -4.45 0.81 -14.63
N VAL A 594 -3.84 -0.06 -15.45
CA VAL A 594 -4.42 -1.35 -15.82
C VAL A 594 -3.97 -2.40 -14.83
N TRP A 595 -4.90 -2.81 -13.97
CA TRP A 595 -4.63 -3.66 -12.83
C TRP A 595 -5.07 -5.11 -13.06
N ASN A 596 -6.10 -5.32 -13.88
CA ASN A 596 -6.74 -6.61 -13.99
C ASN A 596 -6.00 -7.51 -14.98
N ASN A 597 -5.20 -8.42 -14.44
CA ASN A 597 -4.61 -9.52 -15.19
C ASN A 597 -4.99 -10.89 -14.58
N LEU A 598 -6.14 -10.93 -13.91
CA LEU A 598 -6.73 -12.17 -13.40
C LEU A 598 -7.31 -13.01 -14.54
N SER A 599 -7.68 -14.25 -14.21
CA SER A 599 -8.28 -15.22 -15.12
C SER A 599 -9.38 -14.58 -15.99
N GLY A 600 -9.14 -14.52 -17.31
CA GLY A 600 -10.03 -13.91 -18.31
C GLY A 600 -9.58 -12.55 -18.85
N ASN A 601 -8.86 -11.75 -18.06
CA ASN A 601 -8.42 -10.39 -18.42
C ASN A 601 -6.90 -10.25 -18.56
N GLU A 602 -6.17 -11.37 -18.63
CA GLU A 602 -4.71 -11.42 -18.67
C GLU A 602 -4.10 -10.54 -19.78
N ASP A 603 -4.83 -10.27 -20.87
CA ASP A 603 -4.38 -9.48 -22.01
C ASP A 603 -4.97 -8.07 -22.13
N LEU A 604 -5.66 -7.59 -21.09
CA LEU A 604 -6.34 -6.29 -21.12
C LEU A 604 -5.35 -5.14 -21.30
N ALA A 605 -4.25 -5.11 -20.54
CA ALA A 605 -3.23 -4.07 -20.66
C ALA A 605 -2.66 -3.97 -22.08
N TYR A 606 -2.43 -5.11 -22.74
CA TYR A 606 -1.93 -5.14 -24.11
C TYR A 606 -2.99 -4.75 -25.13
N LYS A 607 -4.25 -5.16 -24.93
CA LYS A 607 -5.38 -4.69 -25.76
C LYS A 607 -5.50 -3.17 -25.71
N MET A 608 -5.46 -2.58 -24.52
CA MET A 608 -5.53 -1.13 -24.34
C MET A 608 -4.30 -0.44 -24.95
N ALA A 609 -3.09 -0.89 -24.67
CA ALA A 609 -1.88 -0.29 -25.23
C ALA A 609 -1.86 -0.36 -26.77
N ASN A 610 -2.24 -1.50 -27.36
CA ASN A 610 -2.35 -1.66 -28.82
C ASN A 610 -3.43 -0.76 -29.44
N ALA A 611 -4.47 -0.41 -28.68
CA ALA A 611 -5.53 0.50 -29.12
C ALA A 611 -5.17 1.99 -28.96
N GLY A 612 -4.02 2.32 -28.38
CA GLY A 612 -3.54 3.71 -28.26
C GLY A 612 -3.59 4.32 -26.86
N TYR A 613 -4.08 3.59 -25.85
CA TYR A 613 -4.18 4.09 -24.48
C TYR A 613 -2.82 4.25 -23.84
N LYS A 614 -2.59 5.31 -23.07
CA LYS A 614 -1.42 5.39 -22.20
C LYS A 614 -1.63 4.51 -20.98
N VAL A 615 -0.94 3.37 -20.94
CA VAL A 615 -1.12 2.32 -19.94
C VAL A 615 0.00 2.39 -18.91
N VAL A 616 -0.37 2.45 -17.64
CA VAL A 616 0.50 2.14 -16.51
C VAL A 616 0.21 0.69 -16.10
N LEU A 617 1.23 -0.17 -16.17
CA LEU A 617 1.07 -1.57 -15.78
C LEU A 617 0.99 -1.68 -14.26
N THR A 618 -0.17 -2.10 -13.77
CA THR A 618 -0.50 -2.20 -12.35
C THR A 618 -0.98 -3.62 -12.00
N ASN A 619 -0.55 -4.63 -12.75
CA ASN A 619 -1.00 -6.03 -12.63
C ASN A 619 -1.11 -6.53 -11.17
N VAL A 620 -2.32 -6.89 -10.75
CA VAL A 620 -2.60 -7.36 -9.39
C VAL A 620 -1.75 -8.54 -8.96
N THR A 621 -1.54 -9.52 -9.85
CA THR A 621 -0.81 -10.75 -9.51
C THR A 621 0.69 -10.52 -9.26
N ASN A 622 1.18 -9.30 -9.48
CA ASN A 622 2.60 -8.96 -9.41
C ASN A 622 2.90 -7.74 -8.55
N MET A 623 2.06 -6.70 -8.59
CA MET A 623 2.41 -5.36 -8.11
C MET A 623 1.66 -4.93 -6.84
N TYR A 624 0.54 -5.57 -6.48
CA TYR A 624 -0.24 -5.18 -5.31
C TYR A 624 0.47 -5.59 -4.02
N MET A 625 1.03 -4.60 -3.33
CA MET A 625 1.90 -4.83 -2.18
C MET A 625 1.15 -5.10 -0.89
N ASP A 626 -0.15 -4.80 -0.84
CA ASP A 626 -1.06 -5.17 0.25
C ASP A 626 -1.36 -6.67 0.31
N LEU A 627 -1.12 -7.41 -0.80
CA LEU A 627 -1.28 -8.86 -0.83
C LEU A 627 -0.24 -9.56 0.06
N ALA A 628 -0.62 -10.67 0.69
CA ALA A 628 0.26 -11.44 1.57
C ALA A 628 1.47 -11.98 0.78
N TYR A 629 2.62 -12.10 1.45
CA TYR A 629 3.84 -12.64 0.83
C TYR A 629 3.73 -14.13 0.47
N ASN A 630 2.95 -14.90 1.24
CA ASN A 630 2.78 -16.33 1.04
C ASN A 630 1.52 -16.86 1.74
N LYS A 631 1.29 -18.17 1.67
CA LYS A 631 0.08 -18.85 2.15
C LYS A 631 0.10 -19.16 3.66
N SER A 632 1.09 -18.70 4.42
CA SER A 632 1.10 -18.89 5.87
C SER A 632 -0.07 -18.13 6.48
N HIS A 633 -0.76 -18.78 7.40
CA HIS A 633 -1.81 -18.14 8.18
C HIS A 633 -1.29 -16.96 9.00
N GLN A 634 0.01 -16.97 9.36
CA GLN A 634 0.62 -15.88 10.13
C GLN A 634 1.00 -14.67 9.28
N GLU A 635 1.00 -14.80 7.96
CA GLU A 635 1.37 -13.74 7.03
C GLU A 635 0.22 -12.73 6.90
N PRO A 636 0.43 -11.44 7.18
CA PRO A 636 -0.60 -10.43 6.96
C PRO A 636 -0.73 -10.07 5.49
N GLY A 637 -1.90 -9.56 5.10
CA GLY A 637 -2.17 -9.05 3.77
C GLY A 637 -3.44 -9.63 3.19
N GLN A 638 -3.98 -8.97 2.17
CA GLN A 638 -5.05 -9.52 1.35
C GLN A 638 -4.53 -10.65 0.47
N TYR A 639 -5.38 -11.34 -0.27
CA TYR A 639 -4.94 -12.46 -1.14
C TYR A 639 -5.91 -12.74 -2.30
N TRP A 640 -6.78 -11.78 -2.61
CA TRP A 640 -7.82 -11.95 -3.63
C TRP A 640 -7.22 -12.09 -5.04
N GLY A 641 -6.07 -11.44 -5.30
CA GLY A 641 -5.30 -11.56 -6.53
C GLY A 641 -4.06 -12.47 -6.44
N GLY A 642 -4.00 -13.35 -5.44
CA GLY A 642 -2.87 -14.24 -5.17
C GLY A 642 -1.91 -13.72 -4.10
N TYR A 643 -0.63 -14.07 -4.22
CA TYR A 643 0.42 -13.75 -3.25
C TYR A 643 1.56 -13.00 -3.93
N VAL A 644 1.95 -11.87 -3.36
CA VAL A 644 2.96 -10.98 -3.94
C VAL A 644 4.14 -10.88 -3.00
N ASP A 645 5.24 -11.56 -3.34
CA ASP A 645 6.52 -11.42 -2.68
C ASP A 645 7.47 -10.50 -3.48
N VAL A 646 8.73 -10.41 -3.06
CA VAL A 646 9.71 -9.58 -3.79
C VAL A 646 10.02 -10.14 -5.18
N ASN A 647 9.94 -11.46 -5.34
CA ASN A 647 10.22 -12.15 -6.60
C ASN A 647 9.18 -11.79 -7.65
N LYS A 648 7.91 -11.63 -7.28
CA LYS A 648 6.83 -11.23 -8.20
C LYS A 648 7.04 -9.89 -8.90
N LEU A 649 7.57 -8.90 -8.18
CA LEU A 649 7.93 -7.60 -8.78
C LEU A 649 9.24 -7.70 -9.57
N PHE A 650 10.24 -8.39 -9.03
CA PHE A 650 11.54 -8.54 -9.71
C PHE A 650 11.42 -9.32 -11.03
N SER A 651 10.65 -10.41 -11.05
CA SER A 651 10.48 -11.30 -12.20
C SER A 651 9.57 -10.74 -13.30
N PHE A 652 8.84 -9.65 -13.04
CA PHE A 652 7.90 -9.10 -14.00
C PHE A 652 8.59 -8.73 -15.32
N ILE A 653 8.04 -9.15 -16.47
CA ILE A 653 8.52 -8.77 -17.80
C ILE A 653 7.49 -7.82 -18.43
N PRO A 654 7.65 -6.49 -18.34
CA PRO A 654 6.62 -5.53 -18.74
C PRO A 654 6.07 -5.69 -20.16
N TYR A 655 6.94 -6.09 -21.10
CA TYR A 655 6.57 -6.24 -22.51
C TYR A 655 6.19 -7.68 -22.91
N ASP A 656 6.29 -8.65 -21.99
CA ASP A 656 5.84 -10.04 -22.21
C ASP A 656 5.58 -10.77 -20.86
N TYR A 657 4.71 -10.23 -20.00
CA TYR A 657 4.53 -10.76 -18.64
C TYR A 657 3.91 -12.16 -18.59
N TYR A 658 3.42 -12.69 -19.71
CA TYR A 658 2.98 -14.09 -19.83
C TYR A 658 4.12 -15.08 -19.63
N LYS A 659 5.38 -14.68 -19.90
CA LYS A 659 6.54 -15.55 -19.67
C LYS A 659 6.78 -15.86 -18.20
N ASN A 660 6.36 -14.98 -17.28
CA ASN A 660 6.69 -15.09 -15.86
C ASN A 660 5.47 -15.11 -14.91
N GLN A 661 4.25 -14.99 -15.43
CA GLN A 661 3.03 -15.33 -14.70
C GLN A 661 2.80 -16.84 -14.84
N THR A 662 3.18 -17.59 -13.80
CA THR A 662 3.19 -19.06 -13.79
C THR A 662 2.11 -19.69 -12.91
N GLU A 663 1.31 -18.88 -12.22
CA GLU A 663 0.28 -19.34 -11.30
C GLU A 663 -0.99 -18.50 -11.41
N ASP A 664 -2.13 -19.12 -11.09
CA ASP A 664 -3.44 -18.47 -10.97
C ASP A 664 -3.57 -17.68 -9.65
N GLU A 665 -4.70 -17.00 -9.47
CA GLU A 665 -5.03 -16.25 -8.26
C GLU A 665 -5.15 -17.10 -6.97
N SER A 666 -5.22 -18.43 -7.10
CA SER A 666 -5.14 -19.37 -5.97
C SER A 666 -3.70 -19.82 -5.67
N GLY A 667 -2.73 -19.36 -6.48
CA GLY A 667 -1.34 -19.78 -6.45
C GLY A 667 -1.15 -21.24 -6.89
N LYS A 668 -1.95 -21.73 -7.85
CA LYS A 668 -1.77 -23.02 -8.51
C LYS A 668 -1.07 -22.82 -9.85
N PRO A 669 -0.19 -23.75 -10.29
CA PRO A 669 0.50 -23.63 -11.58
C PRO A 669 -0.46 -23.52 -12.76
N LEU A 670 -0.17 -22.61 -13.68
CA LEU A 670 -0.93 -22.44 -14.93
C LEU A 670 -0.57 -23.53 -15.95
N PRO A 671 -1.53 -24.00 -16.77
CA PRO A 671 -1.25 -24.93 -17.85
C PRO A 671 -0.45 -24.26 -18.98
N THR A 672 0.32 -25.05 -19.74
CA THR A 672 1.22 -24.52 -20.79
C THR A 672 0.51 -23.78 -21.92
N ASN A 673 -0.77 -24.06 -22.17
CA ASN A 673 -1.59 -23.41 -23.18
C ASN A 673 -2.45 -22.25 -22.64
N HIS A 674 -2.27 -21.85 -21.38
CA HIS A 674 -3.11 -20.85 -20.72
C HIS A 674 -3.23 -19.53 -21.51
N TYR A 675 -2.14 -19.08 -22.13
CA TYR A 675 -2.10 -17.84 -22.92
C TYR A 675 -2.40 -18.01 -24.42
N GLN A 676 -2.84 -19.19 -24.86
CA GLN A 676 -3.16 -19.42 -26.26
C GLN A 676 -4.35 -18.54 -26.69
N GLY A 677 -4.18 -17.77 -27.78
CA GLY A 677 -5.21 -16.86 -28.28
C GLY A 677 -5.30 -15.51 -27.57
N LYS A 678 -4.48 -15.27 -26.54
CA LYS A 678 -4.37 -13.96 -25.87
C LYS A 678 -3.60 -12.97 -26.75
N ILE A 679 -4.02 -11.70 -26.70
CA ILE A 679 -3.39 -10.62 -27.47
C ILE A 679 -1.97 -10.38 -26.96
N ARG A 680 -1.02 -10.23 -27.88
CA ARG A 680 0.37 -9.85 -27.57
C ARG A 680 0.57 -8.35 -27.76
N LEU A 681 1.51 -7.79 -27.01
CA LEU A 681 1.90 -6.39 -27.14
C LEU A 681 2.57 -6.18 -28.51
N SER A 682 2.06 -5.22 -29.29
CA SER A 682 2.66 -4.79 -30.56
C SER A 682 3.79 -3.79 -30.32
N GLU A 683 4.66 -3.54 -31.32
CA GLU A 683 5.69 -2.51 -31.22
C GLU A 683 5.10 -1.11 -30.92
N GLN A 684 4.00 -0.74 -31.60
CA GLN A 684 3.28 0.50 -31.32
C GLN A 684 2.68 0.52 -29.90
N GLY A 685 2.19 -0.64 -29.43
CA GLY A 685 1.69 -0.80 -28.07
C GLY A 685 2.78 -0.60 -27.01
N LYS A 686 4.03 -0.98 -27.28
CA LYS A 686 5.15 -0.73 -26.33
C LYS A 686 5.34 0.76 -26.05
N GLU A 687 5.20 1.62 -27.05
CA GLU A 687 5.27 3.09 -26.89
C GLU A 687 4.12 3.68 -26.05
N ASN A 688 3.07 2.88 -25.85
CA ASN A 688 1.90 3.23 -25.05
C ASN A 688 1.96 2.69 -23.62
N ILE A 689 2.92 1.82 -23.30
CA ILE A 689 3.26 1.46 -21.92
C ILE A 689 4.14 2.56 -21.33
N ILE A 690 3.57 3.45 -20.51
CA ILE A 690 4.32 4.60 -19.99
C ILE A 690 5.17 4.24 -18.76
N GLY A 691 4.85 3.14 -18.09
CA GLY A 691 5.64 2.60 -16.99
C GLY A 691 4.88 1.67 -16.06
N LEU A 692 5.34 1.58 -14.82
CA LEU A 692 4.91 0.60 -13.83
C LEU A 692 4.38 1.29 -12.56
N GLN A 693 3.38 0.68 -11.92
CA GLN A 693 2.89 1.10 -10.62
C GLN A 693 2.72 -0.08 -9.66
N ALA A 694 3.12 0.10 -8.41
CA ALA A 694 2.83 -0.82 -7.31
C ALA A 694 1.95 -0.14 -6.25
N PRO A 695 0.67 -0.51 -6.13
CA PRO A 695 -0.22 0.01 -5.11
C PRO A 695 -0.01 -0.68 -3.77
N LEU A 696 -0.25 0.05 -2.69
CA LEU A 696 -0.33 -0.45 -1.32
C LEU A 696 -1.64 0.05 -0.72
N TRP A 697 -2.69 -0.75 -0.88
CA TRP A 697 -3.99 -0.56 -0.24
C TRP A 697 -3.92 -0.82 1.27
N SER A 698 -4.79 -0.17 2.04
CA SER A 698 -4.62 -0.05 3.48
C SER A 698 -5.72 -0.68 4.35
N GLU A 699 -6.61 -1.52 3.81
CA GLU A 699 -7.69 -2.19 4.57
C GLU A 699 -7.15 -2.94 5.80
N VAL A 700 -6.02 -3.63 5.63
CA VAL A 700 -5.37 -4.40 6.70
C VAL A 700 -4.13 -3.72 7.29
N ILE A 701 -3.84 -2.48 6.87
CA ILE A 701 -2.68 -1.70 7.31
C ILE A 701 -3.15 -0.66 8.32
N THR A 702 -3.16 -1.06 9.59
CA THR A 702 -3.66 -0.21 10.68
C THR A 702 -2.54 0.54 11.39
N THR A 703 -1.29 0.10 11.22
CA THR A 703 -0.12 0.69 11.88
C THR A 703 1.00 1.01 10.90
N ILE A 704 1.88 1.94 11.27
CA ILE A 704 3.12 2.23 10.53
C ILE A 704 3.98 0.97 10.35
N ALA A 705 4.00 0.08 11.35
CA ALA A 705 4.77 -1.16 11.28
C ALA A 705 4.25 -2.10 10.19
N GLU A 706 2.93 -2.21 10.03
CA GLU A 706 2.30 -3.01 8.97
C GLU A 706 2.54 -2.41 7.58
N LEU A 707 2.48 -1.07 7.48
CA LEU A 707 2.78 -0.36 6.24
C LEU A 707 4.21 -0.67 5.79
N GLU A 708 5.17 -0.50 6.68
CA GLU A 708 6.58 -0.75 6.38
C GLU A 708 6.85 -2.25 6.13
N TYR A 709 6.11 -3.14 6.77
CA TYR A 709 6.22 -4.59 6.58
C TYR A 709 5.77 -5.03 5.19
N LEU A 710 4.64 -4.52 4.69
CA LEU A 710 4.12 -4.89 3.37
C LEU A 710 4.83 -4.12 2.23
N LEU A 711 5.28 -2.89 2.49
CA LEU A 711 6.07 -2.10 1.54
C LEU A 711 7.46 -2.69 1.31
N LEU A 712 8.19 -3.00 2.39
CA LEU A 712 9.59 -3.42 2.31
C LEU A 712 9.78 -4.88 2.69
N PRO A 713 10.51 -5.67 1.89
CA PRO A 713 11.34 -5.25 0.75
C PRO A 713 10.68 -5.31 -0.65
N LYS A 714 9.35 -5.43 -0.80
CA LYS A 714 8.70 -5.58 -2.13
C LYS A 714 9.02 -4.46 -3.10
N ILE A 715 8.97 -3.21 -2.62
CA ILE A 715 9.22 -2.01 -3.43
C ILE A 715 10.61 -2.01 -4.11
N LEU A 716 11.57 -2.77 -3.58
CA LEU A 716 12.88 -2.92 -4.22
C LEU A 716 12.79 -3.68 -5.55
N GLY A 717 11.86 -4.65 -5.67
CA GLY A 717 11.58 -5.31 -6.95
C GLY A 717 11.03 -4.34 -7.99
N LEU A 718 10.13 -3.43 -7.59
CA LEU A 718 9.66 -2.34 -8.46
C LEU A 718 10.81 -1.41 -8.87
N ALA A 719 11.62 -0.98 -7.91
CA ALA A 719 12.73 -0.07 -8.17
C ALA A 719 13.70 -0.64 -9.20
N GLU A 720 14.07 -1.92 -9.07
CA GLU A 720 14.90 -2.62 -10.06
C GLU A 720 14.21 -2.70 -11.41
N ARG A 721 12.97 -3.22 -11.44
CA ARG A 721 12.27 -3.51 -12.69
C ARG A 721 11.90 -2.27 -13.49
N SER A 722 11.64 -1.16 -12.81
CA SER A 722 11.24 0.11 -13.43
C SER A 722 12.42 0.98 -13.86
N TRP A 723 13.62 0.73 -13.31
CA TRP A 723 14.85 1.47 -13.63
C TRP A 723 15.76 0.72 -14.60
N ALA A 724 16.12 -0.52 -14.27
CA ALA A 724 17.16 -1.27 -14.98
C ALA A 724 16.74 -1.66 -16.41
N GLU A 725 17.73 -1.89 -17.27
CA GLU A 725 17.52 -2.39 -18.62
C GLU A 725 16.76 -3.73 -18.64
N ASP A 726 16.24 -4.09 -19.81
CA ASP A 726 15.61 -5.40 -19.97
C ASP A 726 16.65 -6.50 -19.73
N PRO A 727 16.44 -7.37 -18.72
CA PRO A 727 17.47 -8.30 -18.36
C PRO A 727 17.55 -9.38 -19.42
N VAL A 728 18.77 -9.86 -19.64
CA VAL A 728 19.08 -10.88 -20.64
C VAL A 728 18.21 -12.14 -20.54
N TRP A 729 17.75 -12.51 -19.34
CA TRP A 729 16.86 -13.66 -19.15
C TRP A 729 15.44 -13.44 -19.71
N ALA A 730 14.95 -12.20 -19.76
CA ALA A 730 13.63 -11.88 -20.33
C ALA A 730 13.64 -11.93 -21.87
N LEU A 731 14.78 -11.56 -22.47
CA LEU A 731 15.02 -11.55 -23.90
C LEU A 731 15.37 -12.93 -24.47
N GLU A 732 15.93 -13.81 -23.64
CA GLU A 732 16.26 -15.19 -24.01
C GLU A 732 15.00 -15.99 -24.38
N GLN A 733 15.11 -16.76 -25.46
CA GLN A 733 14.01 -17.53 -26.05
C GLN A 733 14.06 -18.99 -25.59
N ASP A 734 15.24 -19.52 -25.31
CA ASP A 734 15.38 -20.85 -24.72
C ASP A 734 15.01 -20.80 -23.22
N SER A 735 13.96 -21.53 -22.85
CA SER A 735 13.42 -21.49 -21.49
C SER A 735 14.41 -22.01 -20.43
N GLY A 736 15.25 -22.99 -20.77
CA GLY A 736 16.27 -23.53 -19.88
C GLY A 736 17.39 -22.53 -19.61
N LYS A 737 17.89 -21.87 -20.66
CA LYS A 737 18.88 -20.78 -20.53
C LYS A 737 18.30 -19.58 -19.81
N SER A 738 17.07 -19.18 -20.14
CA SER A 738 16.36 -18.10 -19.46
C SER A 738 16.25 -18.38 -17.96
N ALA A 739 15.85 -19.58 -17.57
CA ALA A 739 15.76 -19.98 -16.16
C ALA A 739 17.12 -19.94 -15.44
N ALA A 740 18.20 -20.37 -16.10
CA ALA A 740 19.55 -20.31 -15.53
C ALA A 740 20.04 -18.86 -15.35
N LEU A 741 19.82 -18.00 -16.36
CA LEU A 741 20.14 -16.57 -16.28
C LEU A 741 19.31 -15.86 -15.21
N TYR A 742 18.03 -16.22 -15.09
CA TYR A 742 17.14 -15.71 -14.05
C TYR A 742 17.65 -16.07 -12.67
N LYS A 743 17.99 -17.34 -12.42
CA LYS A 743 18.52 -17.80 -11.14
C LYS A 743 19.75 -17.00 -10.70
N LYS A 744 20.67 -16.72 -11.64
CA LYS A 744 21.85 -15.89 -11.38
C LYS A 744 21.46 -14.46 -11.04
N ALA A 745 20.61 -13.83 -11.84
CA ALA A 745 20.15 -12.45 -11.61
C ALA A 745 19.40 -12.31 -10.27
N TRP A 746 18.53 -13.28 -9.95
CA TRP A 746 17.82 -13.36 -8.68
C TRP A 746 18.78 -13.50 -7.49
N SER A 747 19.81 -14.34 -7.62
CA SER A 747 20.83 -14.50 -6.59
C SER A 747 21.60 -13.20 -6.36
N VAL A 748 21.99 -12.48 -7.42
CA VAL A 748 22.64 -11.16 -7.32
C VAL A 748 21.73 -10.16 -6.59
N PHE A 749 20.46 -10.07 -7.01
CA PHE A 749 19.49 -9.15 -6.42
C PHE A 749 19.25 -9.44 -4.93
N ILE A 750 19.05 -10.70 -4.54
CA ILE A 750 18.84 -11.08 -3.15
C ILE A 750 20.08 -10.85 -2.28
N ASN A 751 21.28 -11.16 -2.78
CA ASN A 751 22.51 -10.86 -2.04
C ASN A 751 22.71 -9.35 -1.86
N ARG A 752 22.39 -8.54 -2.89
CA ARG A 752 22.41 -7.07 -2.80
C ARG A 752 21.45 -6.56 -1.72
N ILE A 753 20.21 -7.06 -1.71
CA ILE A 753 19.24 -6.70 -0.67
C ILE A 753 19.77 -7.09 0.72
N ALA A 754 20.23 -8.32 0.87
CA ALA A 754 20.61 -8.87 2.16
C ALA A 754 21.86 -8.21 2.77
N THR A 755 22.85 -7.85 1.93
CA THR A 755 24.16 -7.38 2.39
C THR A 755 24.30 -5.85 2.37
N ASN A 756 23.52 -5.15 1.55
CA ASN A 756 23.56 -3.69 1.44
C ASN A 756 22.27 -3.02 1.89
N GLU A 757 21.13 -3.40 1.30
CA GLU A 757 19.91 -2.61 1.40
C GLU A 757 19.18 -2.80 2.75
N LEU A 758 18.98 -4.03 3.22
CA LEU A 758 18.37 -4.25 4.54
C LEU A 758 19.21 -3.68 5.70
N PRO A 759 20.55 -3.88 5.75
CA PRO A 759 21.38 -3.23 6.77
C PRO A 759 21.38 -1.70 6.67
N ARG A 760 21.17 -1.12 5.48
CA ARG A 760 20.99 0.33 5.32
C ARG A 760 19.64 0.76 5.89
N LEU A 761 18.59 0.03 5.58
CA LEU A 761 17.22 0.30 6.04
C LEU A 761 17.02 0.05 7.54
N ASP A 762 17.93 -0.63 8.22
CA ASP A 762 17.98 -0.67 9.70
C ASP A 762 18.18 0.73 10.31
N HIS A 763 18.71 1.70 9.54
CA HIS A 763 19.10 3.02 10.04
C HIS A 763 18.63 4.21 9.18
N TYR A 764 18.55 4.04 7.86
CA TYR A 764 18.09 5.08 6.92
C TYR A 764 16.69 5.57 7.30
N GLY A 765 16.47 6.89 7.28
CA GLY A 765 15.18 7.49 7.65
C GLY A 765 14.75 7.22 9.11
N GLY A 766 15.67 6.86 10.01
CA GLY A 766 15.35 6.45 11.38
C GLY A 766 15.08 4.94 11.53
N GLY A 767 15.26 4.16 10.47
CA GLY A 767 15.05 2.72 10.43
C GLY A 767 13.64 2.34 9.99
N PHE A 768 13.52 1.25 9.22
CA PHE A 768 12.25 0.71 8.72
C PHE A 768 11.94 -0.65 9.35
N GLN A 769 10.68 -0.89 9.66
CA GLN A 769 10.15 -2.15 10.18
C GLN A 769 9.83 -3.15 9.07
N TYR A 770 10.70 -3.22 8.06
CA TYR A 770 10.57 -4.09 6.88
C TYR A 770 10.31 -5.56 7.26
N ARG A 771 9.72 -6.37 6.38
CA ARG A 771 9.51 -7.78 6.65
C ARG A 771 10.81 -8.56 6.83
N ILE A 772 10.95 -9.21 7.99
CA ILE A 772 11.93 -10.28 8.21
C ILE A 772 11.20 -11.62 7.97
N PRO A 773 11.58 -12.40 6.95
CA PRO A 773 10.85 -13.62 6.59
C PRO A 773 10.94 -14.69 7.69
N ALA A 774 9.94 -15.56 7.74
CA ALA A 774 10.05 -16.83 8.44
C ALA A 774 11.20 -17.68 7.84
N PRO A 775 11.87 -18.53 8.64
CA PRO A 775 12.79 -19.52 8.10
C PRO A 775 12.01 -20.59 7.32
N GLY A 776 12.56 -21.05 6.20
CA GLY A 776 12.12 -22.29 5.58
C GLY A 776 12.73 -23.48 6.32
N TYR A 777 12.01 -24.58 6.47
CA TYR A 777 12.58 -25.80 7.04
C TYR A 777 12.03 -27.09 6.40
N MET A 778 12.82 -28.16 6.48
CA MET A 778 12.40 -29.53 6.19
C MET A 778 12.92 -30.48 7.27
N VAL A 779 12.20 -31.58 7.50
CA VAL A 779 12.66 -32.68 8.36
C VAL A 779 13.08 -33.85 7.45
N ARG A 780 14.36 -34.21 7.47
CA ARG A 780 14.94 -35.29 6.66
C ARG A 780 15.85 -36.15 7.53
N ASN A 781 15.71 -37.47 7.47
CA ASN A 781 16.55 -38.42 8.20
C ASN A 781 16.68 -38.09 9.71
N GLY A 782 15.57 -37.69 10.35
CA GLY A 782 15.54 -37.30 11.77
C GLY A 782 16.27 -35.99 12.10
N LYS A 783 16.55 -35.14 11.10
CA LYS A 783 17.18 -33.83 11.28
C LYS A 783 16.34 -32.70 10.68
N VAL A 784 16.41 -31.53 11.30
CA VAL A 784 15.82 -30.28 10.82
C VAL A 784 16.86 -29.51 10.00
N GLU A 785 16.61 -29.41 8.71
CA GLU A 785 17.31 -28.55 7.77
C GLU A 785 16.55 -27.23 7.67
N ALA A 786 17.22 -26.08 7.87
CA ALA A 786 16.58 -24.77 7.81
C ALA A 786 17.42 -23.76 7.01
N ASN A 787 16.75 -22.86 6.32
CA ASN A 787 17.38 -21.78 5.54
C ASN A 787 16.54 -20.50 5.59
N VAL A 788 17.07 -19.43 4.98
CA VAL A 788 16.43 -18.11 4.96
C VAL A 788 16.67 -17.43 3.62
N LEU A 789 15.70 -16.63 3.17
CA LEU A 789 15.72 -15.94 1.89
C LEU A 789 16.90 -14.98 1.73
N TYR A 790 17.28 -14.23 2.77
CA TYR A 790 18.31 -13.18 2.67
C TYR A 790 19.65 -13.65 3.28
N PRO A 791 20.68 -13.93 2.46
CA PRO A 791 22.01 -14.31 2.95
C PRO A 791 22.61 -13.21 3.83
N GLY A 792 22.69 -13.46 5.13
CA GLY A 792 23.16 -12.47 6.13
C GLY A 792 22.24 -12.38 7.35
N LEU A 793 20.96 -12.71 7.18
CA LEU A 793 20.06 -12.92 8.31
C LEU A 793 20.42 -14.20 9.06
N ARG A 794 20.14 -14.22 10.36
CA ARG A 794 20.57 -15.29 11.26
C ARG A 794 19.37 -16.07 11.78
N ILE A 795 19.39 -17.39 11.61
CA ILE A 795 18.39 -18.26 12.22
C ILE A 795 18.86 -18.61 13.64
N HIS A 796 17.97 -18.43 14.60
CA HIS A 796 18.14 -18.87 15.99
C HIS A 796 17.03 -19.86 16.35
N TYR A 797 17.32 -20.76 17.28
CA TYR A 797 16.40 -21.84 17.65
C TYR A 797 16.39 -22.13 19.15
N THR A 798 15.32 -22.78 19.57
CA THR A 798 15.12 -23.39 20.89
C THR A 798 14.61 -24.81 20.69
N THR A 799 14.76 -25.66 21.70
CA THR A 799 14.35 -27.09 21.66
C THR A 799 13.34 -27.45 22.75
N ASP A 800 12.90 -26.46 23.52
CA ASP A 800 11.99 -26.57 24.66
C ASP A 800 10.61 -25.95 24.39
N GLY A 801 10.38 -25.47 23.16
CA GLY A 801 9.13 -24.83 22.73
C GLY A 801 9.06 -23.33 23.02
N THR A 802 10.04 -22.76 23.72
CA THR A 802 10.08 -21.31 23.98
C THR A 802 10.36 -20.53 22.71
N ARG A 803 9.85 -19.30 22.60
CA ARG A 803 10.08 -18.46 21.42
C ARG A 803 11.56 -18.05 21.33
N PRO A 804 12.28 -18.29 20.21
CA PRO A 804 13.68 -17.91 20.09
C PRO A 804 13.87 -16.39 20.18
N THR A 805 14.97 -16.01 20.84
CA THR A 805 15.48 -14.63 20.93
C THR A 805 16.81 -14.53 20.19
N ALA A 806 17.31 -13.31 19.97
CA ALA A 806 18.64 -13.12 19.37
C ALA A 806 19.80 -13.71 20.21
N LYS A 807 19.54 -14.05 21.48
CA LYS A 807 20.49 -14.73 22.39
C LYS A 807 20.36 -16.25 22.38
N SER A 808 19.31 -16.80 21.79
CA SER A 808 19.12 -18.25 21.65
C SER A 808 20.22 -18.87 20.78
N LYS A 809 20.37 -20.20 20.79
CA LYS A 809 21.40 -20.88 20.00
C LYS A 809 21.23 -20.54 18.51
N ARG A 810 22.32 -20.18 17.86
CA ARG A 810 22.33 -19.91 16.42
C ARG A 810 22.30 -21.23 15.65
N TYR A 811 21.44 -21.32 14.65
CA TYR A 811 21.41 -22.43 13.72
C TYR A 811 22.54 -22.27 12.69
N THR A 812 23.47 -23.23 12.67
CA THR A 812 24.60 -23.27 11.72
C THR A 812 24.73 -24.62 11.01
N VAL A 813 24.11 -25.67 11.56
CA VAL A 813 24.10 -27.03 11.02
C VAL A 813 22.76 -27.70 11.32
N PRO A 814 22.34 -28.74 10.57
CA PRO A 814 21.13 -29.50 10.87
C PRO A 814 21.11 -30.05 12.30
N ILE A 815 19.97 -29.88 12.98
CA ILE A 815 19.77 -30.30 14.37
C ILE A 815 18.85 -31.53 14.43
N ALA A 816 18.97 -32.37 15.46
CA ALA A 816 18.07 -33.51 15.63
C ALA A 816 16.60 -33.05 15.73
N SER A 817 15.68 -33.75 15.05
CA SER A 817 14.25 -33.47 15.13
C SER A 817 13.70 -33.77 16.53
N GLY A 818 12.75 -32.97 16.99
CA GLY A 818 12.13 -33.12 18.31
C GLY A 818 10.79 -32.38 18.39
N LYS A 819 9.99 -32.70 19.40
CA LYS A 819 8.59 -32.24 19.51
C LYS A 819 8.39 -30.73 19.75
N SER A 820 9.46 -30.00 20.10
CA SER A 820 9.37 -28.62 20.61
C SER A 820 10.41 -27.68 20.00
N ILE A 821 10.82 -27.91 18.75
CA ILE A 821 11.79 -27.01 18.09
C ILE A 821 11.06 -25.78 17.55
N GLN A 822 11.58 -24.60 17.86
CA GLN A 822 11.15 -23.33 17.28
C GLN A 822 12.31 -22.68 16.55
N LEU A 823 12.06 -22.10 15.38
CA LEU A 823 13.03 -21.38 14.55
C LEU A 823 12.59 -19.92 14.40
N ARG A 824 13.54 -18.98 14.38
CA ARG A 824 13.24 -17.56 14.11
C ARG A 824 14.43 -16.87 13.46
N VAL A 825 14.14 -16.03 12.47
CA VAL A 825 15.14 -15.23 11.74
C VAL A 825 15.33 -13.88 12.41
N PHE A 826 16.58 -13.41 12.48
CA PHE A 826 16.98 -12.10 13.00
C PHE A 826 17.86 -11.34 12.02
N ASN A 827 17.70 -10.01 11.96
CA ASN A 827 18.59 -9.11 11.22
C ASN A 827 19.82 -8.69 12.04
N SER A 828 20.68 -7.86 11.43
CA SER A 828 21.86 -7.25 12.06
C SER A 828 21.52 -6.40 13.28
N ALA A 829 20.38 -5.72 13.26
CA ALA A 829 19.86 -4.90 14.36
C ALA A 829 19.12 -5.72 15.45
N LEU A 830 19.21 -7.05 15.42
CA LEU A 830 18.59 -7.97 16.40
C LEU A 830 17.05 -7.96 16.43
N ARG A 831 16.39 -7.36 15.44
CA ARG A 831 14.95 -7.50 15.22
C ARG A 831 14.68 -8.88 14.65
N GLY A 832 13.67 -9.56 15.18
CA GLY A 832 13.30 -10.91 14.76
C GLY A 832 11.96 -10.95 14.05
N GLY A 833 11.86 -11.75 12.98
CA GLY A 833 10.62 -12.03 12.27
C GLY A 833 9.63 -12.92 13.04
N PRO A 834 8.64 -13.53 12.37
CA PRO A 834 7.79 -14.55 12.98
C PRO A 834 8.62 -15.78 13.39
N ALA A 835 8.20 -16.43 14.48
CA ALA A 835 8.76 -17.72 14.89
C ALA A 835 7.94 -18.83 14.24
N VAL A 836 8.61 -19.91 13.83
CA VAL A 836 7.98 -21.09 13.23
C VAL A 836 8.24 -22.28 14.13
N GLN A 837 7.17 -23.01 14.45
CA GLN A 837 7.26 -24.30 15.11
C GLN A 837 7.62 -25.37 14.09
N VAL A 838 8.66 -26.16 14.37
CA VAL A 838 8.97 -27.34 13.57
C VAL A 838 7.96 -28.43 13.91
N LEU A 839 7.19 -28.80 12.91
CA LEU A 839 6.19 -29.87 13.00
C LEU A 839 6.82 -31.19 12.54
N PRO A 840 6.61 -32.29 13.31
CA PRO A 840 7.18 -33.61 13.01
C PRO A 840 6.70 -34.15 11.67
#